data_AF-A0A936UC16-F1
#
_entry.id   AF-A0A936UC16-F1
#
_cell.length_a   1.000
_cell.length_b   1.000
_cell.length_c   1.000
_cell.angle_alpha   90.00
_cell.angle_beta   90.00
_cell.angle_gamma   90.00
#
_symmetry.space_group_name_H-M   'P 1'
#
loop_
_entity.id
_entity.type
_entity.pdbx_description
1 polymer ?
#
loop_
_entity_poly.entity_id
_entity_poly.type
_entity_poly.pdbx_seq_one_letter_code
_entity_poly.pdbx_strand_id
1 'polypeptide(L)'
;MARTRPPAPASPVRRSLLVVAAVLALSADDRHAGKGSDGRQMIGTAVAIAETGGIGLAKGAPRAVDRGDHAVSRYGFGTTLAQLPAAFLAPLVERRFGAGSSQPLFLLAPFAAVLLAAAASGYAARLAGASASGTSLAVLLAGLGSPLAAYATSDYSEPLQAAALGGALALAFGAARETAPGASARLAAAAGFSAGFAVLLKSSLAAVAPILLLPLAAASFLRGRRLLAAALGSSVPLAAWLVLEIVRFGAPFSGYGGEGFTHPLLDGLWRLLVGPNRGLLLFFPAAALAGVALLRELRSGVDAPRRLAAAASLAAAAVLLVTAASWWAWHGAGGWGPRLLVPAVPLLAPWAALVAAGLADRPRRIVAGLSIALNLPPLLLHTSFVDTYVANARRPALTPRLEKQIPAIAIEPNDEGRPSVPPDQVLATVPAAAPHVVHPWYFAATLAGTPDKVAARLSRPPWYDRRPDLGPRLVPFPAELAAILAPLPRWGFFGRSLLHGASDPASGSVYLQSLAGQVLRAHETGRLDEGLVLADRLLALRPGEEGDALYVESLRLLGRFDTAAAFLGSLPRDREATPSILAVRALLARDRKDPERASRFAGAAAPWFPGTPLATAPSKPSVWPGTFAAFIRHEEARVEPGLPGVGTAR
;
A
#
# COMPACT_ATOMS: atom_id res chain seq x y z
N MET A 1 28.94 4.27 48.91
CA MET A 1 29.17 3.67 47.57
C MET A 1 28.01 2.73 47.23
N ALA A 2 27.00 3.22 46.52
CA ALA A 2 25.93 2.38 46.00
C ALA A 2 26.45 1.61 44.77
N ARG A 3 26.61 0.29 44.89
CA ARG A 3 26.97 -0.59 43.76
C ARG A 3 25.79 -0.60 42.78
N THR A 4 25.93 0.13 41.68
CA THR A 4 25.05 0.02 40.51
C THR A 4 25.13 -1.41 39.99
N ARG A 5 24.11 -2.23 40.26
CA ARG A 5 23.97 -3.54 39.62
C ARG A 5 23.95 -3.32 38.10
N PRO A 6 24.77 -4.04 37.31
CA PRO A 6 24.70 -3.94 35.85
C PRO A 6 23.28 -4.30 35.39
N PRO A 7 22.76 -3.64 34.33
CA PRO A 7 21.43 -3.94 33.82
C PRO A 7 21.32 -5.42 33.45
N ALA A 8 20.24 -6.06 33.89
CA ALA A 8 19.99 -7.47 33.59
C ALA A 8 20.01 -7.69 32.07
N PRO A 9 20.64 -8.78 31.58
CA PRO A 9 20.73 -9.04 30.15
C PRO A 9 19.32 -9.12 29.54
N ALA A 10 19.10 -8.41 28.43
CA ALA A 10 17.82 -8.43 27.72
C ALA A 10 17.43 -9.88 27.36
N SER A 11 16.15 -10.23 27.52
CA SER A 11 15.65 -11.55 27.14
C SER A 11 15.92 -11.84 25.66
N PRO A 12 16.19 -13.10 25.26
CA PRO A 12 16.49 -13.45 23.86
C PRO A 12 15.44 -12.94 22.86
N VAL A 13 14.16 -12.94 23.27
CA VAL A 13 13.04 -12.45 22.46
C VAL A 13 13.15 -10.94 22.22
N ARG A 14 13.45 -10.17 23.27
CA ARG A 14 13.67 -8.72 23.15
C ARG A 14 14.85 -8.42 22.22
N ARG A 15 15.94 -9.20 22.31
CA ARG A 15 17.07 -9.07 21.38
C ARG A 15 16.66 -9.33 19.95
N SER A 16 15.89 -10.39 19.67
CA SER A 16 15.40 -10.68 18.32
C SER A 16 14.54 -9.55 17.77
N LEU A 17 13.62 -8.99 18.55
CA LEU A 17 12.82 -7.83 18.12
C LEU A 17 13.70 -6.59 17.85
N LEU A 18 14.72 -6.34 18.68
CA LEU A 18 15.67 -5.26 18.45
C LEU A 18 16.50 -5.47 17.17
N VAL A 19 16.87 -6.72 16.85
CA VAL A 19 17.55 -7.05 15.59
C VAL A 19 16.63 -6.77 14.40
N VAL A 20 15.35 -7.21 14.46
CA VAL A 20 14.37 -6.90 13.40
C VAL A 20 14.23 -5.39 13.24
N ALA A 21 13.99 -4.66 14.33
CA ALA A 21 13.84 -3.21 14.30
C ALA A 21 15.09 -2.51 13.74
N ALA A 22 16.29 -2.94 14.14
CA ALA A 22 17.55 -2.38 13.64
C ALA A 22 17.72 -2.64 12.14
N VAL A 23 17.46 -3.86 11.66
CA VAL A 23 17.55 -4.17 10.23
C VAL A 23 16.56 -3.33 9.44
N LEU A 24 15.29 -3.27 9.85
CA LEU A 24 14.28 -2.46 9.18
C LEU A 24 14.64 -0.96 9.18
N ALA A 25 15.14 -0.43 10.31
CA ALA A 25 15.54 0.96 10.41
C ALA A 25 16.76 1.28 9.54
N LEU A 26 17.70 0.34 9.42
CA LEU A 26 18.90 0.46 8.58
C LEU A 26 18.65 0.14 7.11
N SER A 27 17.49 -0.39 6.74
CA SER A 27 17.16 -0.70 5.34
C SER A 27 16.04 0.17 4.78
N ALA A 28 15.39 0.97 5.64
CA ALA A 28 14.25 1.77 5.26
C ALA A 28 14.60 2.89 4.27
N ASP A 29 13.81 3.00 3.20
CA ASP A 29 13.88 4.14 2.28
C ASP A 29 12.57 4.94 2.32
N ASP A 30 12.52 5.90 3.25
CA ASP A 30 11.32 6.68 3.53
C ASP A 30 10.88 7.63 2.40
N ARG A 31 11.78 7.94 1.46
CA ARG A 31 11.51 8.78 0.29
C ARG A 31 10.40 8.23 -0.62
N HIS A 32 10.05 6.96 -0.43
CA HIS A 32 9.08 6.22 -1.24
C HIS A 32 7.68 6.12 -0.64
N ALA A 33 7.44 6.69 0.55
CA ALA A 33 6.10 6.81 1.10
C ALA A 33 5.17 7.55 0.13
N GLY A 34 3.95 7.03 -0.10
CA GLY A 34 2.97 7.63 -1.00
C GLY A 34 3.16 7.33 -2.49
N LYS A 35 4.19 6.57 -2.88
CA LYS A 35 4.42 6.24 -4.29
C LYS A 35 3.49 5.13 -4.79
N GLY A 36 3.05 4.23 -3.92
CA GLY A 36 2.02 3.24 -4.23
C GLY A 36 0.63 3.89 -4.32
N SER A 37 -0.18 3.52 -5.32
CA SER A 37 -1.53 4.07 -5.47
C SER A 37 -2.45 3.70 -4.29
N ASP A 38 -2.31 2.47 -3.77
CA ASP A 38 -3.06 2.00 -2.60
C ASP A 38 -2.82 2.90 -1.37
N GLY A 39 -1.55 3.06 -0.99
CA GLY A 39 -1.17 3.84 0.17
C GLY A 39 -1.41 5.34 0.00
N ARG A 40 -1.21 5.89 -1.21
CA ARG A 40 -1.54 7.29 -1.52
C ARG A 40 -3.00 7.62 -1.22
N GLN A 41 -3.95 6.74 -1.54
CA GLN A 41 -5.35 6.98 -1.19
C GLN A 41 -5.60 6.96 0.32
N MET A 42 -5.04 5.98 1.03
CA MET A 42 -5.25 5.83 2.47
C MET A 42 -4.64 7.00 3.25
N ILE A 43 -3.45 7.45 2.84
CA ILE A 43 -2.77 8.64 3.39
C ILE A 43 -3.52 9.91 2.99
N GLY A 44 -3.92 10.04 1.72
CA GLY A 44 -4.68 11.19 1.24
C GLY A 44 -6.01 11.38 1.98
N THR A 45 -6.67 10.28 2.35
CA THR A 45 -7.88 10.32 3.19
C THR A 45 -7.54 10.74 4.62
N ALA A 46 -6.40 10.32 5.18
CA ALA A 46 -5.97 10.77 6.51
C ALA A 46 -5.65 12.28 6.53
N VAL A 47 -5.02 12.78 5.46
CA VAL A 47 -4.79 14.22 5.27
C VAL A 47 -6.11 14.97 5.08
N ALA A 48 -7.07 14.43 4.33
CA ALA A 48 -8.40 15.02 4.20
C ALA A 48 -9.07 15.24 5.57
N ILE A 49 -8.99 14.24 6.46
CA ILE A 49 -9.53 14.33 7.82
C ILE A 49 -8.78 15.39 8.64
N ALA A 50 -7.45 15.39 8.58
CA ALA A 50 -6.63 16.32 9.36
C ALA A 50 -6.79 17.78 8.92
N GLU A 51 -6.93 18.02 7.61
CA GLU A 51 -6.97 19.37 7.04
C GLU A 51 -8.39 19.95 6.93
N THR A 52 -9.41 19.10 6.71
CA THR A 52 -10.78 19.56 6.40
C THR A 52 -11.87 18.90 7.26
N GLY A 53 -11.52 17.92 8.10
CA GLY A 53 -12.50 17.09 8.82
C GLY A 53 -13.31 16.13 7.93
N GLY A 54 -13.09 16.14 6.61
CA GLY A 54 -13.80 15.31 5.64
C GLY A 54 -13.01 14.06 5.22
N ILE A 55 -13.69 13.11 4.57
CA ILE A 55 -13.08 11.86 4.05
C ILE A 55 -12.94 11.85 2.52
N GLY A 56 -13.32 12.94 1.87
CA GLY A 56 -13.36 13.03 0.42
C GLY A 56 -11.98 13.33 -0.20
N LEU A 57 -11.79 12.84 -1.41
CA LEU A 57 -10.65 13.07 -2.28
C LEU A 57 -11.11 13.85 -3.52
N ALA A 58 -10.19 14.51 -4.23
CA ALA A 58 -10.48 15.07 -5.54
C ALA A 58 -10.81 13.96 -6.54
N LYS A 59 -11.61 14.29 -7.55
CA LYS A 59 -11.90 13.36 -8.66
C LYS A 59 -10.63 13.03 -9.44
N GLY A 60 -10.62 11.84 -10.04
CA GLY A 60 -9.44 11.30 -10.71
C GLY A 60 -8.35 10.82 -9.76
N ALA A 61 -8.59 10.82 -8.44
CA ALA A 61 -7.71 10.16 -7.49
C ALA A 61 -7.54 8.67 -7.90
N PRO A 62 -6.30 8.16 -8.06
CA PRO A 62 -6.07 6.86 -8.68
C PRO A 62 -6.83 5.74 -7.99
N ARG A 63 -7.72 5.02 -8.69
CA ARG A 63 -8.57 3.93 -8.16
C ARG A 63 -9.57 4.36 -7.07
N ALA A 64 -9.90 5.64 -6.91
CA ALA A 64 -10.93 6.08 -5.98
C ALA A 64 -12.33 5.77 -6.53
N VAL A 65 -13.34 5.75 -5.65
CA VAL A 65 -14.74 5.61 -6.06
C VAL A 65 -15.33 7.01 -6.24
N ASP A 66 -15.76 7.33 -7.45
CA ASP A 66 -16.36 8.63 -7.75
C ASP A 66 -17.78 8.76 -7.16
N ARG A 67 -18.10 9.92 -6.61
CA ARG A 67 -19.36 10.25 -5.92
C ARG A 67 -20.07 11.45 -6.54
N GLY A 68 -19.68 11.84 -7.75
CA GLY A 68 -20.38 12.84 -8.55
C GLY A 68 -19.77 14.23 -8.44
N ASP A 69 -19.45 14.73 -7.24
CA ASP A 69 -18.76 16.00 -6.99
C ASP A 69 -17.38 15.83 -6.32
N HIS A 70 -17.10 14.65 -5.77
CA HIS A 70 -15.82 14.25 -5.18
C HIS A 70 -15.61 12.73 -5.34
N ALA A 71 -14.48 12.20 -4.86
CA ALA A 71 -14.24 10.76 -4.79
C ALA A 71 -13.94 10.30 -3.35
N VAL A 72 -14.04 9.01 -3.06
CA VAL A 72 -13.68 8.42 -1.76
C VAL A 72 -12.76 7.23 -1.93
N SER A 73 -11.92 6.97 -0.92
CA SER A 73 -11.05 5.81 -0.97
C SER A 73 -11.84 4.51 -0.87
N ARG A 74 -11.53 3.58 -1.79
CA ARG A 74 -12.10 2.23 -1.82
C ARG A 74 -11.52 1.26 -0.78
N TYR A 75 -10.36 1.59 -0.21
CA TYR A 75 -9.63 0.69 0.69
C TYR A 75 -10.24 0.70 2.10
N GLY A 76 -9.91 -0.30 2.90
CA GLY A 76 -10.35 -0.35 4.29
C GLY A 76 -9.81 0.84 5.09
N PHE A 77 -10.63 1.38 5.97
CA PHE A 77 -10.37 2.65 6.64
C PHE A 77 -9.38 2.52 7.81
N GLY A 78 -9.08 1.30 8.27
CA GLY A 78 -8.17 1.07 9.40
C GLY A 78 -6.76 1.62 9.16
N THR A 79 -6.25 1.55 7.92
CA THR A 79 -4.94 2.12 7.59
C THR A 79 -4.99 3.64 7.62
N THR A 80 -6.05 4.26 7.12
CA THR A 80 -6.29 5.70 7.22
C THR A 80 -6.26 6.17 8.67
N LEU A 81 -6.94 5.45 9.59
CA LEU A 81 -6.89 5.78 11.01
C LEU A 81 -5.49 5.65 11.60
N ALA A 82 -4.73 4.63 11.21
CA ALA A 82 -3.36 4.44 11.66
C ALA A 82 -2.41 5.56 11.15
N GLN A 83 -2.77 6.22 10.05
CA GLN A 83 -2.01 7.33 9.46
C GLN A 83 -2.38 8.71 10.03
N LEU A 84 -3.48 8.84 10.80
CA LEU A 84 -3.91 10.13 11.35
C LEU A 84 -2.82 10.84 12.18
N PRO A 85 -2.08 10.16 13.09
CA PRO A 85 -1.00 10.83 13.82
C PRO A 85 0.06 11.44 12.89
N ALA A 86 0.41 10.73 11.82
CA ALA A 86 1.35 11.24 10.82
C ALA A 86 0.76 12.44 10.05
N ALA A 87 -0.51 12.37 9.64
CA ALA A 87 -1.20 13.45 8.95
C ALA A 87 -1.29 14.74 9.79
N PHE A 88 -1.61 14.65 11.08
CA PHE A 88 -1.66 15.81 11.97
C PHE A 88 -0.28 16.43 12.24
N LEU A 89 0.78 15.63 12.28
CA LEU A 89 2.14 16.10 12.54
C LEU A 89 2.87 16.57 11.27
N ALA A 90 2.48 16.09 10.09
CA ALA A 90 3.12 16.41 8.83
C ALA A 90 3.25 17.92 8.57
N PRO A 91 2.21 18.77 8.70
CA PRO A 91 2.36 20.21 8.45
C PRO A 91 3.40 20.87 9.35
N LEU A 92 3.54 20.43 10.61
CA LEU A 92 4.54 20.96 11.54
C LEU A 92 5.95 20.55 11.12
N VAL A 93 6.14 19.29 10.73
CA VAL A 93 7.43 18.75 10.29
C VAL A 93 7.86 19.41 8.98
N GLU A 94 6.95 19.52 8.00
CA GLU A 94 7.21 20.20 6.72
C GLU A 94 7.61 21.67 6.93
N ARG A 95 6.90 22.42 7.80
CA ARG A 95 7.29 23.80 8.14
C ARG A 95 8.66 23.91 8.79
N ARG A 96 9.02 22.94 9.65
CA ARG A 96 10.24 23.01 10.48
C ARG A 96 11.49 22.53 9.75
N PHE A 97 11.34 21.54 8.88
CA PHE A 97 12.44 20.81 8.24
C PHE A 97 12.41 20.87 6.70
N GLY A 98 11.41 21.55 6.12
CA GLY A 98 11.26 21.76 4.68
C GLY A 98 10.44 20.67 3.98
N ALA A 99 9.99 20.97 2.76
CA ALA A 99 9.14 20.11 1.95
C ALA A 99 9.70 18.69 1.76
N GLY A 100 8.87 17.66 1.93
CA GLY A 100 9.26 16.24 1.85
C GLY A 100 9.78 15.65 3.16
N SER A 101 9.96 16.45 4.21
CA SER A 101 10.53 15.96 5.47
C SER A 101 9.57 15.08 6.28
N SER A 102 8.27 15.15 6.03
CA SER A 102 7.25 14.38 6.76
C SER A 102 7.14 12.91 6.35
N GLN A 103 7.75 12.50 5.24
CA GLN A 103 7.66 11.13 4.69
C GLN A 103 7.86 9.99 5.71
N PRO A 104 8.83 10.05 6.65
CA PRO A 104 9.08 8.95 7.57
C PRO A 104 7.92 8.75 8.56
N LEU A 105 7.14 9.80 8.85
CA LEU A 105 5.98 9.71 9.74
C LEU A 105 4.95 8.72 9.21
N PHE A 106 4.72 8.73 7.89
CA PHE A 106 3.75 7.85 7.23
C PHE A 106 4.20 6.39 7.16
N LEU A 107 5.45 6.09 7.53
CA LEU A 107 5.97 4.74 7.63
C LEU A 107 6.03 4.20 9.07
N LEU A 108 5.75 5.03 10.09
CA LEU A 108 5.74 4.58 11.48
C LEU A 108 4.70 3.48 11.72
N ALA A 109 3.50 3.61 11.13
CA ALA A 109 2.42 2.63 11.26
C ALA A 109 2.79 1.26 10.64
N PRO A 110 3.16 1.16 9.35
CA PRO A 110 3.55 -0.13 8.78
C PRO A 110 4.81 -0.72 9.45
N PHE A 111 5.79 0.12 9.82
CA PHE A 111 6.98 -0.32 10.55
C PHE A 111 6.62 -0.96 11.90
N ALA A 112 5.82 -0.27 12.72
CA ALA A 112 5.35 -0.78 14.00
C ALA A 112 4.51 -2.05 13.83
N ALA A 113 3.70 -2.13 12.77
CA ALA A 113 2.87 -3.29 12.49
C ALA A 113 3.70 -4.54 12.17
N VAL A 114 4.82 -4.44 11.43
CA VAL A 114 5.74 -5.57 11.24
C VAL A 114 6.31 -6.06 12.57
N LEU A 115 6.73 -5.14 13.45
CA LEU A 115 7.24 -5.50 14.78
C LEU A 115 6.16 -6.15 15.66
N LEU A 116 4.94 -5.64 15.62
CA LEU A 116 3.80 -6.18 16.36
C LEU A 116 3.41 -7.58 15.85
N ALA A 117 3.40 -7.79 14.54
CA ALA A 117 3.17 -9.11 13.94
C ALA A 117 4.26 -10.12 14.36
N ALA A 118 5.53 -9.72 14.31
CA ALA A 118 6.64 -10.56 14.75
C ALA A 118 6.57 -10.86 16.26
N ALA A 119 6.23 -9.88 17.09
CA ALA A 119 6.02 -10.06 18.52
C ALA A 119 4.83 -11.00 18.82
N ALA A 120 3.74 -10.88 18.07
CA ALA A 120 2.58 -11.76 18.17
C ALA A 120 2.94 -13.22 17.82
N SER A 121 3.74 -13.44 16.76
CA SER A 121 4.27 -14.77 16.44
C SER A 121 5.16 -15.33 17.55
N GLY A 122 6.06 -14.51 18.11
CA GLY A 122 6.84 -14.91 19.28
C GLY A 122 5.95 -15.29 20.46
N TYR A 123 4.94 -14.48 20.77
CA TYR A 123 4.02 -14.75 21.86
C TYR A 123 3.22 -16.06 21.64
N ALA A 124 2.68 -16.27 20.44
CA ALA A 124 1.98 -17.49 20.07
C ALA A 124 2.89 -18.74 20.16
N ALA A 125 4.15 -18.64 19.71
CA ALA A 125 5.12 -19.72 19.83
C ALA A 125 5.39 -20.08 21.29
N ARG A 126 5.57 -19.07 22.16
CA ARG A 126 5.75 -19.27 23.60
C ARG A 126 4.54 -19.98 24.23
N LEU A 127 3.32 -19.56 23.90
CA LEU A 127 2.08 -20.17 24.39
C LEU A 127 1.88 -21.61 23.88
N ALA A 128 2.46 -21.94 22.73
CA ALA A 128 2.50 -23.30 22.19
C ALA A 128 3.62 -24.16 22.79
N GLY A 129 4.40 -23.64 23.74
CA GLY A 129 5.47 -24.38 24.43
C GLY A 129 6.86 -24.26 23.80
N ALA A 130 7.08 -23.30 22.90
CA ALA A 130 8.42 -23.08 22.34
C ALA A 130 9.41 -22.61 23.43
N SER A 131 10.65 -23.08 23.33
CA SER A 131 11.76 -22.57 24.14
C SER A 131 12.03 -21.08 23.85
N ALA A 132 12.87 -20.43 24.66
CA ALA A 132 13.30 -19.05 24.39
C ALA A 132 13.91 -18.91 22.99
N SER A 133 14.71 -19.90 22.55
CA SER A 133 15.29 -19.92 21.20
C SER A 133 14.23 -20.13 20.12
N GLY A 134 13.23 -21.00 20.34
CA GLY A 134 12.11 -21.19 19.41
C GLY A 134 11.25 -19.93 19.30
N THR A 135 11.02 -19.24 20.41
CA THR A 135 10.33 -17.95 20.44
C THR A 135 11.07 -16.88 19.66
N SER A 136 12.39 -16.75 19.88
CA SER A 136 13.26 -15.87 19.09
C SER A 136 13.24 -16.21 17.60
N LEU A 137 13.23 -17.51 17.25
CA LEU A 137 13.14 -17.95 15.87
C LEU A 137 11.80 -17.57 15.23
N ALA A 138 10.67 -17.68 15.95
CA ALA A 138 9.37 -17.24 15.44
C ALA A 138 9.35 -15.74 15.12
N VAL A 139 9.96 -14.92 15.99
CA VAL A 139 10.12 -13.47 15.75
C VAL A 139 10.96 -13.22 14.49
N LEU A 140 12.10 -13.89 14.34
CA LEU A 140 12.98 -13.71 13.19
C LEU A 140 12.34 -14.20 11.88
N LEU A 141 11.65 -15.35 11.90
CA LEU A 141 10.97 -15.89 10.73
C LEU A 141 9.83 -14.98 10.27
N ALA A 142 9.02 -14.45 11.20
CA ALA A 142 7.97 -13.51 10.86
C ALA A 142 8.55 -12.17 10.37
N GLY A 143 9.52 -11.60 11.09
CA GLY A 143 10.01 -10.25 10.87
C GLY A 143 11.04 -10.08 9.75
N LEU A 144 11.86 -11.10 9.46
CA LEU A 144 12.94 -11.04 8.45
C LEU A 144 13.01 -12.27 7.55
N GLY A 145 12.56 -13.44 8.03
CA GLY A 145 12.56 -14.68 7.27
C GLY A 145 11.36 -14.86 6.32
N SER A 146 10.57 -13.82 6.11
CA SER A 146 9.38 -13.86 5.27
C SER A 146 9.23 -12.54 4.50
N PRO A 147 8.30 -12.45 3.54
CA PRO A 147 8.06 -11.21 2.79
C PRO A 147 7.64 -10.02 3.64
N LEU A 148 7.14 -10.24 4.86
CA LEU A 148 6.56 -9.19 5.70
C LEU A 148 7.52 -8.00 5.93
N ALA A 149 8.82 -8.26 6.05
CA ALA A 149 9.85 -7.23 6.23
C ALA A 149 9.86 -6.18 5.11
N ALA A 150 9.64 -6.63 3.86
CA ALA A 150 9.63 -5.79 2.67
C ALA A 150 8.52 -4.72 2.70
N TYR A 151 7.49 -4.95 3.52
CA TYR A 151 6.35 -4.06 3.63
C TYR A 151 6.48 -3.06 4.79
N ALA A 152 7.53 -3.14 5.61
CA ALA A 152 7.76 -2.20 6.71
C ALA A 152 7.93 -0.75 6.24
N THR A 153 8.39 -0.55 5.00
CA THR A 153 8.58 0.76 4.37
C THR A 153 7.63 1.01 3.20
N SER A 154 6.63 0.14 3.05
CA SER A 154 5.55 0.35 2.09
C SER A 154 4.34 0.93 2.81
N ASP A 155 3.59 1.76 2.10
CA ASP A 155 2.31 2.32 2.55
C ASP A 155 1.12 1.39 2.30
N TYR A 156 1.40 0.10 2.05
CA TYR A 156 0.41 -0.97 1.95
C TYR A 156 -0.21 -1.30 3.32
N SER A 157 -1.43 -1.82 3.30
CA SER A 157 -2.20 -2.18 4.51
C SER A 157 -1.78 -3.51 5.15
N GLU A 158 -1.02 -4.32 4.41
CA GLU A 158 -0.70 -5.71 4.69
C GLU A 158 0.07 -5.90 6.02
N PRO A 159 1.02 -5.04 6.41
CA PRO A 159 1.62 -5.09 7.75
C PRO A 159 0.60 -4.94 8.87
N LEU A 160 -0.33 -4.00 8.75
CA LEU A 160 -1.38 -3.77 9.75
C LEU A 160 -2.35 -4.96 9.80
N GLN A 161 -2.69 -5.53 8.64
CA GLN A 161 -3.48 -6.77 8.59
C GLN A 161 -2.75 -7.92 9.30
N ALA A 162 -1.45 -8.10 9.04
CA ALA A 162 -0.62 -9.11 9.71
C ALA A 162 -0.59 -8.89 11.23
N ALA A 163 -0.40 -7.65 11.70
CA ALA A 163 -0.41 -7.31 13.12
C ALA A 163 -1.77 -7.60 13.78
N ALA A 164 -2.87 -7.22 13.12
CA ALA A 164 -4.22 -7.41 13.62
C ALA A 164 -4.61 -8.90 13.69
N LEU A 165 -4.34 -9.68 12.64
CA LEU A 165 -4.62 -11.12 12.60
C LEU A 165 -3.70 -11.89 13.56
N GLY A 166 -2.38 -11.61 13.54
CA GLY A 166 -1.43 -12.22 14.47
C GLY A 166 -1.77 -11.90 15.93
N GLY A 167 -2.13 -10.64 16.21
CA GLY A 167 -2.59 -10.19 17.52
C GLY A 167 -3.87 -10.88 17.96
N ALA A 168 -4.88 -10.98 17.10
CA ALA A 168 -6.13 -11.69 17.39
C ALA A 168 -5.88 -13.15 17.81
N LEU A 169 -5.07 -13.89 17.04
CA LEU A 169 -4.70 -15.27 17.37
C LEU A 169 -3.92 -15.35 18.69
N ALA A 170 -2.86 -14.57 18.84
CA ALA A 170 -1.96 -14.66 19.99
C ALA A 170 -2.66 -14.25 21.30
N LEU A 171 -3.51 -13.22 21.26
CA LEU A 171 -4.30 -12.77 22.40
C LEU A 171 -5.45 -13.73 22.73
N ALA A 172 -6.13 -14.29 21.72
CA ALA A 172 -7.16 -15.32 21.94
C ALA A 172 -6.54 -16.58 22.57
N PHE A 173 -5.38 -17.00 22.07
CA PHE A 173 -4.66 -18.14 22.63
C PHE A 173 -4.15 -17.84 24.05
N GLY A 174 -3.65 -16.64 24.31
CA GLY A 174 -3.26 -16.18 25.64
C GLY A 174 -4.43 -16.17 26.62
N ALA A 175 -5.58 -15.64 26.20
CA ALA A 175 -6.81 -15.63 26.99
C ALA A 175 -7.28 -17.05 27.34
N ALA A 176 -7.13 -17.99 26.41
CA ALA A 176 -7.50 -19.39 26.61
C ALA A 176 -6.61 -20.10 27.66
N ARG A 177 -5.32 -19.73 27.71
CA ARG A 177 -4.31 -20.23 28.67
C ARG A 177 -4.41 -19.56 30.04
N GLU A 178 -4.95 -18.35 30.10
CA GLU A 178 -5.06 -17.58 31.34
C GLU A 178 -6.21 -18.08 32.23
N THR A 179 -5.89 -18.33 33.51
CA THR A 179 -6.83 -18.84 34.51
C THR A 179 -7.46 -17.73 35.34
N ALA A 180 -6.80 -16.57 35.45
CA ALA A 180 -7.34 -15.42 36.17
C ALA A 180 -8.49 -14.77 35.37
N PRO A 181 -9.74 -14.72 35.88
CA PRO A 181 -10.91 -14.29 35.11
C PRO A 181 -10.77 -12.88 34.50
N GLY A 182 -10.22 -11.92 35.26
CA GLY A 182 -10.05 -10.54 34.81
C GLY A 182 -8.93 -10.37 33.77
N ALA A 183 -7.82 -11.09 33.89
CA ALA A 183 -6.75 -11.08 32.89
C ALA A 183 -7.20 -11.77 31.60
N SER A 184 -7.86 -12.93 31.72
CA SER A 184 -8.40 -13.68 30.59
C SER A 184 -9.44 -12.87 29.79
N ALA A 185 -10.35 -12.17 30.48
CA ALA A 185 -11.33 -11.29 29.83
C ALA A 185 -10.68 -10.10 29.10
N ARG A 186 -9.64 -9.47 29.68
CA ARG A 186 -8.91 -8.37 29.03
C ARG A 186 -8.20 -8.84 27.76
N LEU A 187 -7.56 -10.01 27.80
CA LEU A 187 -6.93 -10.61 26.62
C LEU A 187 -7.97 -10.96 25.55
N ALA A 188 -9.12 -11.51 25.95
CA ALA A 188 -10.20 -11.82 25.02
C ALA A 188 -10.81 -10.55 24.38
N ALA A 189 -10.99 -9.48 25.14
CA ALA A 189 -11.42 -8.19 24.60
C ALA A 189 -10.40 -7.61 23.61
N ALA A 190 -9.11 -7.65 23.95
CA ALA A 190 -8.05 -7.22 23.03
C ALA A 190 -7.97 -8.09 21.76
N ALA A 191 -8.22 -9.41 21.88
CA ALA A 191 -8.33 -10.31 20.73
C ALA A 191 -9.52 -9.94 19.84
N GLY A 192 -10.69 -9.68 20.43
CA GLY A 192 -11.88 -9.20 19.73
C GLY A 192 -11.67 -7.86 19.03
N PHE A 193 -11.03 -6.90 19.71
CA PHE A 193 -10.66 -5.62 19.11
C PHE A 193 -9.72 -5.81 17.91
N SER A 194 -8.70 -6.67 18.05
CA SER A 194 -7.74 -6.95 16.98
C SER A 194 -8.43 -7.62 15.77
N ALA A 195 -9.36 -8.56 16.02
CA ALA A 195 -10.16 -9.21 14.99
C ALA A 195 -11.10 -8.22 14.28
N GLY A 196 -11.81 -7.36 15.02
CA GLY A 196 -12.66 -6.33 14.44
C GLY A 196 -11.85 -5.26 13.68
N PHE A 197 -10.68 -4.88 14.17
CA PHE A 197 -9.78 -3.96 13.48
C PHE A 197 -9.23 -4.54 12.18
N ALA A 198 -9.04 -5.87 12.09
CA ALA A 198 -8.71 -6.54 10.83
C ALA A 198 -9.81 -6.33 9.76
N VAL A 199 -11.09 -6.41 10.14
CA VAL A 199 -12.21 -6.11 9.23
C VAL A 199 -12.20 -4.64 8.79
N LEU A 200 -11.92 -3.72 9.72
CA LEU A 200 -11.78 -2.30 9.42
C LEU A 200 -10.61 -2.00 8.48
N LEU A 201 -9.52 -2.76 8.56
CA LEU A 201 -8.37 -2.68 7.65
C LEU A 201 -8.70 -3.18 6.23
N LYS A 202 -9.55 -4.21 6.12
CA LYS A 202 -10.00 -4.74 4.84
C LYS A 202 -11.27 -5.58 5.02
N SER A 203 -12.36 -5.19 4.36
CA SER A 203 -13.68 -5.84 4.53
C SER A 203 -13.62 -7.36 4.28
N SER A 204 -12.81 -7.84 3.33
CA SER A 204 -12.66 -9.28 3.05
C SER A 204 -12.12 -10.09 4.24
N LEU A 205 -11.48 -9.46 5.23
CA LEU A 205 -11.01 -10.12 6.44
C LEU A 205 -12.14 -10.49 7.41
N ALA A 206 -13.39 -10.07 7.15
CA ALA A 206 -14.57 -10.59 7.85
C ALA A 206 -14.68 -12.13 7.74
N ALA A 207 -14.17 -12.72 6.65
CA ALA A 207 -14.14 -14.18 6.46
C ALA A 207 -13.08 -14.89 7.33
N VAL A 208 -12.07 -14.16 7.84
CA VAL A 208 -10.90 -14.74 8.51
C VAL A 208 -10.85 -14.39 9.99
N ALA A 209 -11.21 -13.15 10.34
CA ALA A 209 -11.08 -12.62 11.70
C ALA A 209 -11.82 -13.46 12.77
N PRO A 210 -13.06 -13.95 12.56
CA PRO A 210 -13.74 -14.79 13.55
C PRO A 210 -13.05 -16.13 13.81
N ILE A 211 -12.41 -16.71 12.78
CA ILE A 211 -11.69 -18.00 12.87
C ILE A 211 -10.54 -17.89 13.87
N LEU A 212 -9.89 -16.73 13.96
CA LEU A 212 -8.76 -16.51 14.86
C LEU A 212 -9.17 -16.46 16.35
N LEU A 213 -10.47 -16.33 16.64
CA LEU A 213 -11.01 -16.34 17.99
C LEU A 213 -11.37 -17.76 18.49
N LEU A 214 -11.21 -18.80 17.66
CA LEU A 214 -11.49 -20.19 18.03
C LEU A 214 -10.82 -20.66 19.35
N PRO A 215 -9.61 -20.23 19.74
CA PRO A 215 -9.04 -20.61 21.04
C PRO A 215 -9.92 -20.26 22.24
N LEU A 216 -10.76 -19.21 22.15
CA LEU A 216 -11.69 -18.81 23.20
C LEU A 216 -12.80 -19.83 23.45
N ALA A 217 -13.09 -20.70 22.46
CA ALA A 217 -14.08 -21.76 22.54
C ALA A 217 -13.57 -23.01 23.32
N ALA A 218 -12.30 -23.04 23.74
CA ALA A 218 -11.80 -24.10 24.61
C ALA A 218 -12.70 -24.31 25.84
N ALA A 219 -12.88 -25.57 26.27
CA ALA A 219 -13.72 -25.90 27.42
C ALA A 219 -13.15 -25.28 28.70
N SER A 220 -13.94 -24.42 29.36
CA SER A 220 -13.58 -23.71 30.57
C SER A 220 -14.82 -23.03 31.15
N PHE A 221 -14.89 -22.87 32.48
CA PHE A 221 -15.91 -22.04 33.15
C PHE A 221 -15.84 -20.56 32.71
N LEU A 222 -14.70 -20.11 32.17
CA LEU A 222 -14.50 -18.75 31.66
C LEU A 222 -14.99 -18.54 30.22
N ARG A 223 -15.43 -19.60 29.51
CA ARG A 223 -15.77 -19.54 28.08
C ARG A 223 -16.77 -18.42 27.77
N GLY A 224 -17.90 -18.37 28.47
CA GLY A 224 -18.93 -17.36 28.22
C GLY A 224 -18.40 -15.93 28.41
N ARG A 225 -17.63 -15.69 29.48
CA ARG A 225 -17.00 -14.40 29.75
C ARG A 225 -15.98 -14.00 28.69
N ARG A 226 -15.17 -14.95 28.19
CA ARG A 226 -14.20 -14.72 27.12
C ARG A 226 -14.90 -14.33 25.82
N LEU A 227 -15.95 -15.06 25.44
CA LEU A 227 -16.71 -14.79 24.22
C LEU A 227 -17.43 -13.43 24.30
N LEU A 228 -18.06 -13.11 25.43
CA LEU A 228 -18.67 -11.80 25.65
C LEU A 228 -17.63 -10.68 25.60
N ALA A 229 -16.48 -10.84 26.27
CA ALA A 229 -15.42 -9.85 26.25
C ALA A 229 -14.87 -9.63 24.84
N ALA A 230 -14.70 -10.69 24.05
CA ALA A 230 -14.28 -10.58 22.65
C ALA A 230 -15.34 -9.87 21.79
N ALA A 231 -16.63 -10.17 21.97
CA ALA A 231 -17.71 -9.48 21.26
C ALA A 231 -17.77 -7.98 21.62
N LEU A 232 -17.60 -7.64 22.90
CA LEU A 232 -17.52 -6.24 23.33
C LEU A 232 -16.27 -5.56 22.77
N GLY A 233 -15.13 -6.24 22.76
CA GLY A 233 -13.89 -5.74 22.18
C GLY A 233 -13.98 -5.48 20.68
N SER A 234 -14.68 -6.34 19.92
CA SER A 234 -14.86 -6.18 18.47
C SER A 234 -15.90 -5.13 18.09
N SER A 235 -16.80 -4.76 19.01
CA SER A 235 -17.93 -3.87 18.73
C SER A 235 -17.51 -2.51 18.15
N VAL A 236 -16.51 -1.84 18.75
CA VAL A 236 -16.05 -0.52 18.32
C VAL A 236 -15.47 -0.51 16.90
N PRO A 237 -14.46 -1.34 16.55
CA PRO A 237 -13.93 -1.34 15.19
C PRO A 237 -14.93 -1.86 14.14
N LEU A 238 -15.82 -2.79 14.50
CA LEU A 238 -16.87 -3.26 13.58
C LEU A 238 -17.95 -2.21 13.34
N ALA A 239 -18.36 -1.47 14.37
CA ALA A 239 -19.28 -0.34 14.23
C ALA A 239 -18.66 0.75 13.34
N ALA A 240 -17.39 1.09 13.59
CA ALA A 240 -16.65 2.03 12.74
C ALA A 240 -16.60 1.54 11.29
N TRP A 241 -16.27 0.28 11.06
CA TRP A 241 -16.24 -0.33 9.72
C TRP A 241 -17.61 -0.19 9.04
N LEU A 242 -18.69 -0.62 9.70
CA LEU A 242 -20.02 -0.58 9.12
C LEU A 242 -20.46 0.83 8.77
N VAL A 243 -20.29 1.79 9.69
CA VAL A 243 -20.62 3.20 9.45
C VAL A 243 -19.83 3.73 8.25
N LEU A 244 -18.53 3.47 8.19
CA LEU A 244 -17.68 3.97 7.12
C LEU A 244 -17.96 3.32 5.77
N GLU A 245 -18.37 2.05 5.73
CA GLU A 245 -18.84 1.43 4.48
C GLU A 245 -20.16 2.08 4.01
N ILE A 246 -21.12 2.29 4.91
CA ILE A 246 -22.40 2.92 4.57
C ILE A 246 -22.19 4.38 4.13
N VAL A 247 -21.38 5.15 4.84
CA VAL A 247 -21.11 6.56 4.51
C VAL A 247 -20.39 6.69 3.17
N ARG A 248 -19.43 5.81 2.87
CA ARG A 248 -18.65 5.89 1.62
C ARG A 248 -19.39 5.30 0.42
N PHE A 249 -20.10 4.18 0.61
CA PHE A 249 -20.60 3.36 -0.49
C PHE A 249 -22.12 3.11 -0.46
N GLY A 250 -22.82 3.51 0.60
CA GLY A 250 -24.27 3.29 0.77
C GLY A 250 -24.65 1.90 1.29
N ALA A 251 -23.73 0.93 1.24
CA ALA A 251 -23.92 -0.43 1.71
C ALA A 251 -22.59 -1.09 2.14
N PRO A 252 -22.62 -2.10 3.04
CA PRO A 252 -21.43 -2.85 3.41
C PRO A 252 -20.86 -3.65 2.23
N PHE A 253 -19.54 -3.80 2.18
CA PHE A 253 -18.81 -4.58 1.15
C PHE A 253 -18.88 -4.02 -0.28
N SER A 254 -19.30 -2.77 -0.46
CA SER A 254 -19.50 -2.17 -1.79
C SER A 254 -18.28 -1.45 -2.37
N GLY A 255 -17.19 -1.29 -1.60
CA GLY A 255 -15.97 -0.58 -2.07
C GLY A 255 -15.22 -1.25 -3.24
N TYR A 256 -15.56 -2.49 -3.59
CA TYR A 256 -14.98 -3.25 -4.70
C TYR A 256 -16.03 -3.61 -5.76
N GLY A 257 -17.09 -2.82 -5.89
CA GLY A 257 -18.15 -3.04 -6.88
C GLY A 257 -17.62 -3.23 -8.31
N GLY A 258 -18.15 -4.22 -9.03
CA GLY A 258 -17.69 -4.58 -10.38
C GLY A 258 -16.45 -5.49 -10.43
N GLU A 259 -15.87 -5.82 -9.28
CA GLU A 259 -14.75 -6.77 -9.16
C GLU A 259 -15.18 -8.08 -8.50
N GLY A 260 -14.48 -9.16 -8.81
CA GLY A 260 -14.88 -10.47 -8.31
C GLY A 260 -13.76 -11.51 -8.26
N PHE A 261 -14.18 -12.71 -7.88
CA PHE A 261 -13.34 -13.91 -7.77
C PHE A 261 -13.34 -14.70 -9.08
N THR A 262 -12.85 -14.06 -10.15
CA THR A 262 -12.89 -14.55 -11.54
C THR A 262 -11.63 -15.31 -11.97
N HIS A 263 -10.56 -15.28 -11.17
CA HIS A 263 -9.34 -16.00 -11.50
C HIS A 263 -9.53 -17.51 -11.27
N PRO A 264 -9.05 -18.39 -12.20
CA PRO A 264 -9.17 -19.83 -12.01
C PRO A 264 -8.50 -20.30 -10.73
N LEU A 265 -9.29 -20.84 -9.78
CA LEU A 265 -8.84 -21.15 -8.44
C LEU A 265 -7.61 -22.07 -8.42
N LEU A 266 -7.62 -23.17 -9.19
CA LEU A 266 -6.51 -24.13 -9.20
C LEU A 266 -5.21 -23.51 -9.74
N ASP A 267 -5.30 -22.66 -10.76
CA ASP A 267 -4.14 -21.92 -11.29
C ASP A 267 -3.60 -20.94 -10.22
N GLY A 268 -4.50 -20.24 -9.52
CA GLY A 268 -4.13 -19.35 -8.42
C GLY A 268 -3.46 -20.07 -7.26
N LEU A 269 -3.98 -21.25 -6.86
CA LEU A 269 -3.43 -22.05 -5.77
C LEU A 269 -2.00 -22.50 -6.07
N TRP A 270 -1.75 -23.07 -7.25
CA TRP A 270 -0.40 -23.46 -7.67
C TRP A 270 0.54 -22.24 -7.66
N ARG A 271 0.12 -21.13 -8.28
CA ARG A 271 0.94 -19.91 -8.40
C ARG A 271 1.30 -19.30 -7.05
N LEU A 272 0.36 -19.29 -6.11
CA LEU A 272 0.53 -18.68 -4.78
C LEU A 272 1.16 -19.63 -3.77
N LEU A 273 1.15 -20.94 -3.97
CA LEU A 273 1.82 -21.90 -3.07
C LEU A 273 3.29 -22.12 -3.45
N VAL A 274 3.54 -22.43 -4.72
CA VAL A 274 4.85 -22.94 -5.19
C VAL A 274 5.33 -22.28 -6.49
N GLY A 275 4.51 -21.43 -7.11
CA GLY A 275 4.87 -20.75 -8.36
C GLY A 275 6.12 -19.86 -8.22
N PRO A 276 6.92 -19.69 -9.28
CA PRO A 276 8.19 -18.95 -9.22
C PRO A 276 8.01 -17.45 -8.91
N ASN A 277 6.88 -16.87 -9.30
CA ASN A 277 6.69 -15.42 -9.18
C ASN A 277 6.10 -15.00 -7.82
N ARG A 278 5.19 -15.82 -7.26
CA ARG A 278 4.41 -15.49 -6.06
C ARG A 278 4.27 -16.66 -5.08
N GLY A 279 5.01 -17.76 -5.22
CA GLY A 279 4.85 -18.94 -4.39
C GLY A 279 5.26 -18.72 -2.93
N LEU A 280 4.33 -18.91 -1.98
CA LEU A 280 4.57 -18.76 -0.56
C LEU A 280 5.76 -19.61 -0.08
N LEU A 281 5.94 -20.82 -0.60
CA LEU A 281 7.06 -21.68 -0.21
C LEU A 281 8.42 -21.23 -0.76
N LEU A 282 8.44 -20.42 -1.82
CA LEU A 282 9.66 -19.80 -2.31
C LEU A 282 10.06 -18.62 -1.43
N PHE A 283 9.10 -17.76 -1.09
CA PHE A 283 9.36 -16.53 -0.35
C PHE A 283 9.36 -16.71 1.17
N PHE A 284 8.74 -17.78 1.67
CA PHE A 284 8.73 -18.18 3.07
C PHE A 284 8.84 -19.71 3.20
N PRO A 285 10.02 -20.31 2.95
CA PRO A 285 10.21 -21.77 2.98
C PRO A 285 9.80 -22.42 4.32
N ALA A 286 9.95 -21.67 5.42
CA ALA A 286 9.51 -22.10 6.75
C ALA A 286 7.99 -22.37 6.85
N ALA A 287 7.16 -21.90 5.92
CA ALA A 287 5.75 -22.27 5.84
C ALA A 287 5.54 -23.79 5.63
N ALA A 288 6.48 -24.50 4.99
CA ALA A 288 6.42 -25.96 4.90
C ALA A 288 6.52 -26.62 6.30
N LEU A 289 7.42 -26.13 7.15
CA LEU A 289 7.55 -26.59 8.53
C LEU A 289 6.29 -26.24 9.35
N ALA A 290 5.70 -25.06 9.10
CA ALA A 290 4.43 -24.68 9.72
C ALA A 290 3.31 -25.68 9.36
N GLY A 291 3.19 -26.06 8.09
CA GLY A 291 2.21 -27.07 7.65
C GLY A 291 2.37 -28.40 8.39
N VAL A 292 3.60 -28.88 8.54
CA VAL A 292 3.89 -30.12 9.29
C VAL A 292 3.50 -29.99 10.77
N ALA A 293 3.87 -28.88 11.43
CA ALA A 293 3.47 -28.61 12.82
C ALA A 293 1.95 -28.61 12.98
N LEU A 294 1.25 -27.83 12.15
CA LEU A 294 -0.20 -27.67 12.22
C LEU A 294 -0.92 -29.02 12.09
N LEU A 295 -0.54 -29.83 11.11
CA LEU A 295 -1.14 -31.15 10.91
C LEU A 295 -0.87 -32.11 12.07
N ARG A 296 0.32 -32.06 12.69
CA ARG A 296 0.65 -32.85 13.88
C ARG A 296 -0.18 -32.42 15.09
N GLU A 297 -0.31 -31.12 15.33
CA GLU A 297 -1.07 -30.59 16.46
C GLU A 297 -2.55 -30.94 16.37
N LEU A 298 -3.13 -30.87 15.18
CA LEU A 298 -4.52 -31.28 14.93
C LEU A 298 -4.79 -32.75 15.25
N ARG A 299 -3.79 -33.62 15.07
CA ARG A 299 -3.88 -35.07 15.35
C ARG A 299 -3.59 -35.43 16.80
N SER A 300 -2.80 -34.63 17.51
CA SER A 300 -2.31 -34.96 18.86
C SER A 300 -3.41 -34.99 19.94
N GLY A 301 -4.44 -34.14 19.83
CA GLY A 301 -5.63 -34.17 20.69
C GLY A 301 -5.45 -33.78 22.17
N VAL A 302 -4.23 -33.61 22.67
CA VAL A 302 -3.95 -33.52 24.13
C VAL A 302 -4.27 -32.14 24.74
N ASP A 303 -4.04 -31.05 24.01
CA ASP A 303 -4.15 -29.67 24.53
C ASP A 303 -5.16 -28.86 23.72
N ALA A 304 -6.38 -28.74 24.25
CA ALA A 304 -7.50 -28.14 23.52
C ALA A 304 -7.25 -26.68 23.07
N PRO A 305 -6.78 -25.74 23.92
CA PRO A 305 -6.39 -24.39 23.49
C PRO A 305 -5.34 -24.40 22.36
N ARG A 306 -4.30 -25.23 22.48
CA ARG A 306 -3.24 -25.32 21.47
C ARG A 306 -3.75 -25.89 20.15
N ARG A 307 -4.58 -26.94 20.20
CA ARG A 307 -5.22 -27.53 19.02
C ARG A 307 -6.14 -26.54 18.32
N LEU A 308 -6.93 -25.76 19.06
CA LEU A 308 -7.80 -24.73 18.51
C LEU A 308 -6.99 -23.57 17.89
N ALA A 309 -5.87 -23.18 18.49
CA ALA A 309 -4.96 -22.20 17.90
C ALA A 309 -4.32 -22.71 16.60
N ALA A 310 -3.93 -23.98 16.54
CA ALA A 310 -3.44 -24.61 15.31
C ALA A 310 -4.54 -24.67 14.23
N ALA A 311 -5.74 -25.11 14.60
CA ALA A 311 -6.90 -25.12 13.70
C ALA A 311 -7.21 -23.72 13.16
N ALA A 312 -7.23 -22.71 14.03
CA ALA A 312 -7.44 -21.32 13.65
C ALA A 312 -6.38 -20.82 12.66
N SER A 313 -5.11 -21.10 12.93
CA SER A 313 -3.99 -20.70 12.07
C SER A 313 -4.08 -21.33 10.69
N LEU A 314 -4.34 -22.65 10.62
CA LEU A 314 -4.46 -23.38 9.36
C LEU A 314 -5.69 -22.92 8.56
N ALA A 315 -6.85 -22.83 9.21
CA ALA A 315 -8.09 -22.42 8.56
C ALA A 315 -8.02 -20.97 8.05
N ALA A 316 -7.49 -20.04 8.85
CA ALA A 316 -7.29 -18.66 8.43
C ALA A 316 -6.32 -18.54 7.25
N ALA A 317 -5.17 -19.23 7.30
CA ALA A 317 -4.21 -19.24 6.18
C ALA A 317 -4.82 -19.86 4.92
N ALA A 318 -5.62 -20.92 5.04
CA ALA A 318 -6.32 -21.54 3.92
C ALA A 318 -7.38 -20.62 3.31
N VAL A 319 -8.18 -19.92 4.13
CA VAL A 319 -9.17 -18.95 3.63
C VAL A 319 -8.49 -17.78 2.92
N LEU A 320 -7.39 -17.24 3.47
CA LEU A 320 -6.58 -16.21 2.81
C LEU A 320 -6.05 -16.71 1.46
N LEU A 321 -5.53 -17.93 1.41
CA LEU A 321 -5.03 -18.56 0.19
C LEU A 321 -6.12 -18.73 -0.87
N VAL A 322 -7.27 -19.30 -0.52
CA VAL A 322 -8.39 -19.52 -1.44
C VAL A 322 -8.92 -18.19 -1.97
N THR A 323 -9.09 -17.21 -1.08
CA THR A 323 -9.57 -15.85 -1.44
C THR A 323 -8.58 -15.16 -2.38
N ALA A 324 -7.27 -15.22 -2.09
CA ALA A 324 -6.26 -14.63 -2.94
C ALA A 324 -6.13 -15.36 -4.29
N ALA A 325 -6.26 -16.68 -4.31
CA ALA A 325 -6.11 -17.51 -5.51
C ALA A 325 -7.24 -17.32 -6.53
N SER A 326 -8.45 -17.02 -6.05
CA SER A 326 -9.61 -16.75 -6.92
C SER A 326 -9.78 -15.27 -7.26
N TRP A 327 -9.14 -14.35 -6.54
CA TRP A 327 -9.23 -12.91 -6.79
C TRP A 327 -8.73 -12.55 -8.19
N TRP A 328 -9.44 -11.68 -8.92
CA TRP A 328 -9.05 -11.27 -10.28
C TRP A 328 -7.60 -10.76 -10.36
N ALA A 329 -7.15 -10.02 -9.35
CA ALA A 329 -5.77 -9.56 -9.18
C ALA A 329 -4.99 -10.46 -8.20
N TRP A 330 -5.07 -11.78 -8.38
CA TRP A 330 -4.42 -12.80 -7.53
C TRP A 330 -2.93 -12.53 -7.28
N HIS A 331 -2.26 -11.91 -8.26
CA HIS A 331 -0.84 -11.60 -8.20
C HIS A 331 -0.50 -10.46 -7.22
N GLY A 332 -1.50 -9.69 -6.78
CA GLY A 332 -1.33 -8.60 -5.82
C GLY A 332 -0.68 -7.34 -6.39
N ALA A 333 -0.54 -7.19 -7.71
CA ALA A 333 0.14 -6.09 -8.39
C ALA A 333 1.61 -5.92 -7.92
N GLY A 334 2.01 -4.71 -7.52
CA GLY A 334 3.35 -4.43 -7.04
C GLY A 334 3.71 -5.11 -5.71
N GLY A 335 4.99 -5.07 -5.35
CA GLY A 335 5.52 -5.57 -4.08
C GLY A 335 6.20 -6.94 -4.14
N TRP A 336 6.74 -7.36 -2.98
CA TRP A 336 7.58 -8.56 -2.84
C TRP A 336 6.80 -9.81 -2.42
N GLY A 337 6.98 -10.93 -3.16
CA GLY A 337 6.33 -12.20 -2.86
C GLY A 337 4.81 -12.20 -3.05
N PRO A 338 4.06 -13.17 -2.48
CA PRO A 338 2.59 -13.17 -2.50
C PRO A 338 2.02 -12.14 -1.54
N ARG A 339 1.94 -10.88 -1.96
CA ARG A 339 1.46 -9.75 -1.14
C ARG A 339 0.16 -10.08 -0.37
N LEU A 340 -0.82 -10.68 -1.05
CA LEU A 340 -2.12 -11.03 -0.46
C LEU A 340 -2.05 -12.09 0.64
N LEU A 341 -0.94 -12.83 0.77
CA LEU A 341 -0.70 -13.84 1.80
C LEU A 341 0.24 -13.37 2.92
N VAL A 342 0.81 -12.17 2.80
CA VAL A 342 1.62 -11.55 3.86
C VAL A 342 0.90 -11.56 5.23
N PRO A 343 -0.43 -11.29 5.32
CA PRO A 343 -1.14 -11.36 6.59
C PRO A 343 -1.19 -12.76 7.24
N ALA A 344 -0.91 -13.83 6.49
CA ALA A 344 -0.85 -15.20 7.02
C ALA A 344 0.49 -15.51 7.71
N VAL A 345 1.56 -14.75 7.42
CA VAL A 345 2.90 -14.96 8.00
C VAL A 345 2.87 -15.11 9.53
N PRO A 346 2.26 -14.19 10.30
CA PRO A 346 2.32 -14.29 11.75
C PRO A 346 1.51 -15.45 12.33
N LEU A 347 0.61 -16.04 11.53
CA LEU A 347 -0.17 -17.23 11.87
C LEU A 347 0.64 -18.51 11.63
N LEU A 348 1.59 -18.50 10.70
CA LEU A 348 2.39 -19.66 10.30
C LEU A 348 3.76 -19.74 10.99
N ALA A 349 4.44 -18.60 11.16
CA ALA A 349 5.75 -18.50 11.79
C ALA A 349 5.89 -19.16 13.17
N PRO A 350 4.92 -19.05 14.12
CA PRO A 350 5.05 -19.73 15.41
C PRO A 350 5.16 -21.25 15.26
N TRP A 351 4.40 -21.84 14.34
CA TRP A 351 4.37 -23.29 14.12
C TRP A 351 5.61 -23.79 13.39
N ALA A 352 6.12 -23.01 12.43
CA ALA A 352 7.41 -23.30 11.80
C ALA A 352 8.54 -23.34 12.85
N ALA A 353 8.54 -22.39 13.78
CA ALA A 353 9.56 -22.30 14.81
C ALA A 353 9.50 -23.47 15.82
N LEU A 354 8.31 -24.00 16.13
CA LEU A 354 8.15 -25.19 16.99
C LEU A 354 8.84 -26.41 16.39
N VAL A 355 8.65 -26.67 15.09
CA VAL A 355 9.31 -27.79 14.41
C VAL A 355 10.80 -27.54 14.28
N ALA A 356 11.19 -26.33 13.87
CA ALA A 356 12.59 -25.97 13.68
C ALA A 356 13.39 -26.01 14.99
N ALA A 357 12.76 -25.78 16.14
CA ALA A 357 13.39 -25.90 17.45
C ALA A 357 13.76 -27.36 17.82
N GLY A 358 13.09 -28.36 17.23
CA GLY A 358 13.42 -29.78 17.39
C GLY A 358 14.50 -30.27 16.40
N LEU A 359 14.92 -29.44 15.46
CA LEU A 359 16.03 -29.76 14.55
C LEU A 359 17.37 -29.55 15.24
N ALA A 360 18.40 -30.28 14.79
CA ALA A 360 19.79 -30.00 15.17
C ALA A 360 20.19 -28.56 14.80
N ASP A 361 21.22 -28.03 15.47
CA ASP A 361 21.62 -26.62 15.34
C ASP A 361 21.95 -26.20 13.90
N ARG A 362 22.67 -27.04 13.14
CA ARG A 362 23.03 -26.75 11.74
C ARG A 362 21.81 -26.58 10.83
N PRO A 363 20.91 -27.58 10.68
CA PRO A 363 19.73 -27.42 9.81
C PRO A 363 18.81 -26.29 10.28
N ARG A 364 18.67 -26.06 11.59
CA ARG A 364 17.90 -24.92 12.11
C ARG A 364 18.45 -23.58 11.62
N ARG A 365 19.78 -23.39 11.69
CA ARG A 365 20.45 -22.18 11.20
C ARG A 365 20.34 -22.04 9.68
N ILE A 366 20.41 -23.15 8.92
CA ILE A 366 20.22 -23.13 7.46
C ILE A 366 18.82 -22.67 7.10
N VAL A 367 17.78 -23.22 7.73
CA VAL A 367 16.38 -22.81 7.48
C VAL A 367 16.19 -21.32 7.76
N ALA A 368 16.69 -20.84 8.91
CA ALA A 368 16.59 -19.43 9.28
C ALA A 368 17.37 -18.53 8.31
N GLY A 369 18.63 -18.89 8.01
CA GLY A 369 19.51 -18.14 7.13
C GLY A 369 18.99 -18.07 5.69
N LEU A 370 18.51 -19.18 5.13
CA LEU A 370 17.90 -19.22 3.81
C LEU A 370 16.63 -18.37 3.73
N SER A 371 15.75 -18.50 4.74
CA SER A 371 14.50 -17.72 4.80
C SER A 371 14.78 -16.21 4.84
N ILE A 372 15.82 -15.79 5.58
CA ILE A 372 16.24 -14.38 5.63
C ILE A 372 16.90 -13.96 4.32
N ALA A 373 17.83 -14.75 3.79
CA ALA A 373 18.57 -14.45 2.56
C ALA A 373 17.64 -14.21 1.37
N LEU A 374 16.58 -15.02 1.25
CA LEU A 374 15.57 -14.90 0.20
C LEU A 374 14.77 -13.59 0.28
N ASN A 375 14.75 -12.92 1.44
CA ASN A 375 14.00 -11.67 1.65
C ASN A 375 14.92 -10.45 1.80
N LEU A 376 16.23 -10.58 1.55
CA LEU A 376 17.16 -9.45 1.49
C LEU A 376 16.95 -8.50 0.29
N PRO A 377 16.65 -8.98 -0.95
CA PRO A 377 16.55 -8.07 -2.10
C PRO A 377 15.62 -6.86 -1.91
N PRO A 378 14.37 -6.99 -1.39
CA PRO A 378 13.50 -5.83 -1.19
C PRO A 378 13.94 -4.91 -0.05
N LEU A 379 14.84 -5.35 0.82
CA LEU A 379 15.44 -4.50 1.87
C LEU A 379 16.61 -3.66 1.30
N LEU A 380 17.24 -4.12 0.21
CA LEU A 380 18.33 -3.40 -0.45
C LEU A 380 17.82 -2.47 -1.56
N LEU A 381 16.71 -2.84 -2.20
CA LEU A 381 16.07 -2.10 -3.28
C LEU A 381 14.57 -1.98 -3.00
N HIS A 382 14.12 -0.75 -2.73
CA HIS A 382 12.70 -0.49 -2.47
C HIS A 382 11.82 -0.96 -3.64
N THR A 383 10.77 -1.73 -3.36
CA THR A 383 9.98 -2.42 -4.40
C THR A 383 9.31 -1.44 -5.38
N SER A 384 9.01 -0.22 -4.93
CA SER A 384 8.39 0.82 -5.77
C SER A 384 9.17 1.14 -7.05
N PHE A 385 10.50 0.97 -7.05
CA PHE A 385 11.32 1.22 -8.24
C PHE A 385 10.99 0.21 -9.35
N VAL A 386 10.99 -1.08 -8.98
CA VAL A 386 10.64 -2.16 -9.90
C VAL A 386 9.16 -2.07 -10.29
N ASP A 387 8.28 -1.77 -9.33
CA ASP A 387 6.85 -1.62 -9.58
C ASP A 387 6.58 -0.48 -10.58
N THR A 388 7.25 0.68 -10.41
CA THR A 388 7.13 1.83 -11.32
C THR A 388 7.67 1.48 -12.71
N TYR A 389 8.81 0.81 -12.78
CA TYR A 389 9.39 0.37 -14.03
C TYR A 389 8.46 -0.59 -14.81
N VAL A 390 7.91 -1.59 -14.12
CA VAL A 390 6.96 -2.56 -14.71
C VAL A 390 5.65 -1.88 -15.12
N ALA A 391 5.12 -0.96 -14.31
CA ALA A 391 3.88 -0.23 -14.62
C ALA A 391 4.01 0.67 -15.86
N ASN A 392 5.23 1.09 -16.21
CA ASN A 392 5.52 1.88 -17.42
C ASN A 392 5.92 1.03 -18.64
N ALA A 393 5.85 -0.30 -18.54
CA ALA A 393 5.98 -1.17 -19.70
C ALA A 393 4.77 -1.02 -20.65
N ARG A 394 4.95 -1.47 -21.90
CA ARG A 394 3.87 -1.53 -22.89
C ARG A 394 2.73 -2.41 -22.37
N ARG A 395 1.51 -1.95 -22.58
CA ARG A 395 0.30 -2.63 -22.10
C ARG A 395 -0.13 -3.72 -23.10
N PRO A 396 -0.31 -4.97 -22.66
CA PRO A 396 -0.81 -6.02 -23.52
C PRO A 396 -2.26 -5.75 -23.92
N ALA A 397 -2.60 -6.10 -25.17
CA ALA A 397 -3.96 -6.03 -25.66
C ALA A 397 -4.91 -6.92 -24.84
N LEU A 398 -6.15 -6.47 -24.69
CA LEU A 398 -7.20 -7.26 -24.06
C LEU A 398 -7.51 -8.50 -24.91
N THR A 399 -7.32 -9.69 -24.35
CA THR A 399 -7.67 -10.96 -25.01
C THR A 399 -9.02 -11.47 -24.51
N PRO A 400 -9.73 -12.35 -25.26
CA PRO A 400 -11.01 -12.92 -24.81
C PRO A 400 -10.93 -13.67 -23.48
N ARG A 401 -9.75 -14.21 -23.15
CA ARG A 401 -9.50 -14.83 -21.84
C ARG A 401 -9.43 -13.78 -20.74
N LEU A 402 -8.71 -12.68 -20.97
CA LEU A 402 -8.51 -11.62 -20.00
C LEU A 402 -9.80 -10.82 -19.77
N GLU A 403 -10.60 -10.62 -20.81
CA GLU A 403 -11.91 -9.97 -20.72
C GLU A 403 -12.85 -10.66 -19.72
N LYS A 404 -12.83 -12.00 -19.63
CA LYS A 404 -13.62 -12.75 -18.65
C LYS A 404 -13.07 -12.67 -17.22
N GLN A 405 -11.80 -12.31 -17.07
CA GLN A 405 -11.09 -12.37 -15.78
C GLN A 405 -10.90 -10.99 -15.17
N ILE A 406 -10.76 -9.95 -15.98
CA ILE A 406 -10.35 -8.62 -15.54
C ILE A 406 -11.55 -7.68 -15.53
N PRO A 407 -11.80 -6.98 -14.41
CA PRO A 407 -12.91 -6.04 -14.29
C PRO A 407 -12.70 -4.79 -15.14
N ALA A 408 -13.80 -4.12 -15.50
CA ALA A 408 -13.82 -2.90 -16.31
C ALA A 408 -12.82 -1.84 -15.84
N ILE A 409 -12.74 -1.63 -14.53
CA ILE A 409 -11.88 -0.62 -13.89
C ILE A 409 -10.38 -0.83 -14.13
N ALA A 410 -9.97 -2.03 -14.56
CA ALA A 410 -8.59 -2.35 -14.87
C ALA A 410 -8.31 -2.38 -16.39
N ILE A 411 -9.29 -2.04 -17.22
CA ILE A 411 -9.15 -1.97 -18.67
C ILE A 411 -8.97 -0.50 -19.07
N GLU A 412 -7.85 -0.19 -19.72
CA GLU A 412 -7.52 1.16 -20.18
C GLU A 412 -7.01 1.08 -21.63
N PRO A 413 -7.15 2.15 -22.44
CA PRO A 413 -6.56 2.18 -23.77
C PRO A 413 -5.02 2.12 -23.71
N ASN A 414 -4.40 1.42 -24.66
CA ASN A 414 -2.96 1.47 -24.89
C ASN A 414 -2.57 2.70 -25.73
N ASP A 415 -1.30 2.76 -26.13
CA ASP A 415 -0.71 3.86 -26.93
C ASP A 415 -1.38 4.01 -28.31
N GLU A 416 -2.05 2.96 -28.80
CA GLU A 416 -2.80 2.95 -30.07
C GLU A 416 -4.31 3.19 -29.87
N GLY A 417 -4.74 3.51 -28.64
CA GLY A 417 -6.15 3.70 -28.29
C GLY A 417 -6.97 2.40 -28.15
N ARG A 418 -6.32 1.22 -28.19
CA ARG A 418 -6.99 -0.09 -28.11
C ARG A 418 -7.16 -0.55 -26.67
N PRO A 419 -8.25 -1.24 -26.29
CA PRO A 419 -8.43 -1.79 -24.96
C PRO A 419 -7.26 -2.70 -24.53
N SER A 420 -6.72 -2.43 -23.34
CA SER A 420 -5.53 -3.09 -22.82
C SER A 420 -5.63 -3.29 -21.31
N VAL A 421 -4.73 -4.11 -20.77
CA VAL A 421 -4.66 -4.37 -19.32
C VAL A 421 -3.29 -3.99 -18.76
N PRO A 422 -3.15 -3.82 -17.44
CA PRO A 422 -1.85 -3.60 -16.81
C PRO A 422 -0.84 -4.72 -17.13
N PRO A 423 0.46 -4.40 -17.34
CA PRO A 423 1.48 -5.38 -17.71
C PRO A 423 1.66 -6.53 -16.71
N ASP A 424 1.45 -6.24 -15.42
CA ASP A 424 1.55 -7.20 -14.31
C ASP A 424 0.55 -8.37 -14.41
N GLN A 425 -0.62 -8.15 -15.04
CA GLN A 425 -1.61 -9.20 -15.31
C GLN A 425 -1.01 -10.36 -16.12
N VAL A 426 -0.02 -10.07 -16.96
CA VAL A 426 0.63 -11.05 -17.80
C VAL A 426 2.02 -11.39 -17.29
N LEU A 427 2.83 -10.39 -16.90
CA LEU A 427 4.18 -10.62 -16.36
C LEU A 427 4.17 -11.45 -15.07
N ALA A 428 3.12 -11.39 -14.25
CA ALA A 428 2.98 -12.25 -13.08
C ALA A 428 2.95 -13.76 -13.42
N THR A 429 2.74 -14.12 -14.69
CA THR A 429 2.77 -15.50 -15.19
C THR A 429 4.08 -15.89 -15.87
N VAL A 430 4.99 -14.94 -16.11
CA VAL A 430 6.25 -15.14 -16.84
C VAL A 430 7.39 -15.38 -15.85
N PRO A 431 8.05 -16.55 -15.82
CA PRO A 431 9.12 -16.84 -14.85
C PRO A 431 10.32 -15.87 -14.93
N ALA A 432 10.65 -15.38 -16.13
CA ALA A 432 11.71 -14.38 -16.29
C ALA A 432 11.37 -13.00 -15.68
N ALA A 433 10.09 -12.76 -15.37
CA ALA A 433 9.63 -11.58 -14.66
C ALA A 433 9.46 -11.81 -13.14
N ALA A 434 9.93 -12.95 -12.61
CA ALA A 434 9.84 -13.23 -11.19
C ALA A 434 10.60 -12.18 -10.35
N PRO A 435 10.10 -11.79 -9.15
CA PRO A 435 10.78 -10.78 -8.32
C PRO A 435 12.24 -11.11 -8.00
N HIS A 436 12.56 -12.39 -7.79
CA HIS A 436 13.92 -12.88 -7.51
C HIS A 436 14.87 -12.82 -8.73
N VAL A 437 14.34 -12.61 -9.94
CA VAL A 437 15.13 -12.36 -11.16
C VAL A 437 15.22 -10.85 -11.40
N VAL A 438 14.08 -10.17 -11.35
CA VAL A 438 13.96 -8.77 -11.76
C VAL A 438 14.64 -7.82 -10.77
N HIS A 439 14.53 -8.05 -9.45
CA HIS A 439 15.14 -7.13 -8.47
C HIS A 439 16.68 -7.16 -8.55
N PRO A 440 17.36 -8.32 -8.58
CA PRO A 440 18.81 -8.36 -8.79
C PRO A 440 19.24 -7.79 -10.13
N TRP A 441 18.51 -8.08 -11.21
CA TRP A 441 18.78 -7.49 -12.53
C TRP A 441 18.67 -5.96 -12.51
N TYR A 442 17.59 -5.44 -11.93
CA TYR A 442 17.34 -4.01 -11.85
C TYR A 442 18.40 -3.30 -11.00
N PHE A 443 18.75 -3.89 -9.86
CA PHE A 443 19.85 -3.41 -9.03
C PHE A 443 21.18 -3.41 -9.82
N ALA A 444 21.50 -4.48 -10.54
CA ALA A 444 22.68 -4.51 -11.39
C ALA A 444 22.62 -3.47 -12.52
N ALA A 445 21.43 -3.17 -13.07
CA ALA A 445 21.26 -2.14 -14.09
C ALA A 445 21.59 -0.75 -13.55
N THR A 446 21.16 -0.42 -12.33
CA THR A 446 21.46 0.86 -11.67
C THR A 446 22.97 1.08 -11.43
N LEU A 447 23.75 0.00 -11.32
CA LEU A 447 25.20 0.03 -11.10
C LEU A 447 26.03 0.21 -12.39
N ALA A 448 25.40 0.45 -13.54
CA ALA A 448 26.10 0.53 -14.83
C ALA A 448 26.96 1.81 -15.02
N GLY A 449 26.90 2.74 -14.07
CA GLY A 449 27.76 3.93 -14.02
C GLY A 449 27.13 5.16 -14.66
N THR A 450 26.99 5.18 -15.99
CA THR A 450 26.45 6.35 -16.73
C THR A 450 24.96 6.19 -17.05
N PRO A 451 24.18 7.29 -17.11
CA PRO A 451 22.77 7.25 -17.49
C PRO A 451 22.48 6.50 -18.81
N ASP A 452 23.35 6.64 -19.81
CA ASP A 452 23.22 5.90 -21.09
C ASP A 452 23.37 4.38 -20.93
N LYS A 453 24.30 3.94 -20.07
CA LYS A 453 24.49 2.51 -19.80
C LYS A 453 23.33 1.95 -18.99
N VAL A 454 22.76 2.73 -18.08
CA VAL A 454 21.54 2.38 -17.35
C VAL A 454 20.38 2.26 -18.34
N ALA A 455 20.15 3.26 -19.19
CA ALA A 455 19.15 3.28 -20.24
C ALA A 455 19.25 2.06 -21.18
N ALA A 456 20.46 1.73 -21.63
CA ALA A 456 20.72 0.57 -22.48
C ALA A 456 20.35 -0.75 -21.78
N ARG A 457 20.68 -0.90 -20.48
CA ARG A 457 20.28 -2.08 -19.71
C ARG A 457 18.78 -2.15 -19.50
N LEU A 458 18.14 -1.05 -19.11
CA LEU A 458 16.69 -0.98 -18.92
C LEU A 458 15.91 -1.22 -20.21
N SER A 459 16.48 -0.93 -21.38
CA SER A 459 15.79 -1.16 -22.66
C SER A 459 15.50 -2.64 -22.95
N ARG A 460 16.20 -3.58 -22.29
CA ARG A 460 16.05 -5.02 -22.52
C ARG A 460 15.92 -5.79 -21.19
N PRO A 461 14.74 -5.78 -20.55
CA PRO A 461 14.49 -6.51 -19.31
C PRO A 461 14.61 -8.03 -19.47
N PRO A 462 14.72 -8.81 -18.37
CA PRO A 462 14.95 -10.25 -18.44
C PRO A 462 13.85 -11.04 -19.18
N TRP A 463 12.63 -10.51 -19.24
CA TRP A 463 11.53 -11.12 -19.99
C TRP A 463 11.47 -10.70 -21.47
N TYR A 464 12.27 -9.72 -21.91
CA TYR A 464 12.13 -9.10 -23.22
C TYR A 464 12.24 -10.09 -24.37
N ASP A 465 13.18 -11.04 -24.30
CA ASP A 465 13.38 -12.03 -25.36
C ASP A 465 12.17 -12.95 -25.56
N ARG A 466 11.36 -13.14 -24.51
CA ARG A 466 10.12 -13.93 -24.58
C ARG A 466 8.88 -13.07 -24.79
N ARG A 467 8.90 -11.81 -24.35
CA ARG A 467 7.77 -10.87 -24.33
C ARG A 467 8.22 -9.46 -24.72
N PRO A 468 8.63 -9.25 -25.98
CA PRO A 468 9.03 -7.93 -26.46
C PRO A 468 7.84 -6.96 -26.53
N ASP A 469 6.63 -7.50 -26.65
CA ASP A 469 5.35 -6.78 -26.57
C ASP A 469 5.12 -6.13 -25.19
N LEU A 470 5.81 -6.60 -24.15
CA LEU A 470 5.80 -6.05 -22.78
C LEU A 470 7.13 -5.37 -22.42
N GLY A 471 7.90 -4.93 -23.42
CA GLY A 471 9.07 -4.11 -23.22
C GLY A 471 8.74 -2.70 -22.71
N PRO A 472 9.74 -1.89 -22.38
CA PRO A 472 9.54 -0.48 -22.04
C PRO A 472 8.80 0.29 -23.14
N ARG A 473 7.96 1.27 -22.76
CA ARG A 473 7.27 2.14 -23.73
C ARG A 473 8.25 3.03 -24.49
N LEU A 474 9.19 3.64 -23.77
CA LEU A 474 10.16 4.58 -24.30
C LEU A 474 11.46 3.85 -24.69
N VAL A 475 11.67 3.66 -26.00
CA VAL A 475 12.88 3.06 -26.57
C VAL A 475 13.30 3.86 -27.82
N PRO A 476 14.56 4.33 -27.94
CA PRO A 476 15.62 4.25 -26.92
C PRO A 476 15.22 5.01 -25.65
N PHE A 477 15.63 4.48 -24.50
CA PHE A 477 15.26 5.03 -23.22
C PHE A 477 16.00 6.37 -23.00
N PRO A 478 15.33 7.51 -22.76
CA PRO A 478 16.01 8.78 -22.53
C PRO A 478 16.93 8.68 -21.31
N ALA A 479 18.17 9.16 -21.44
CA ALA A 479 19.20 9.03 -20.41
C ALA A 479 18.78 9.74 -19.11
N GLU A 480 18.17 10.92 -19.22
CA GLU A 480 17.66 11.71 -18.10
C GLU A 480 16.57 10.94 -17.35
N LEU A 481 15.68 10.27 -18.08
CA LEU A 481 14.61 9.47 -17.50
C LEU A 481 15.16 8.21 -16.82
N ALA A 482 16.20 7.58 -17.38
CA ALA A 482 16.87 6.44 -16.76
C ALA A 482 17.49 6.80 -15.41
N ALA A 483 18.10 7.99 -15.29
CA ALA A 483 18.67 8.47 -14.04
C ALA A 483 17.61 8.72 -12.95
N ILE A 484 16.38 9.10 -13.35
CA ILE A 484 15.24 9.30 -12.43
C ILE A 484 14.61 7.96 -12.04
N LEU A 485 14.39 7.07 -13.01
CA LEU A 485 13.68 5.82 -12.78
C LEU A 485 14.55 4.83 -12.03
N ALA A 486 15.83 4.69 -12.39
CA ALA A 486 16.78 3.74 -11.82
C ALA A 486 18.02 4.47 -11.29
N PRO A 487 17.87 5.30 -10.23
CA PRO A 487 19.00 6.02 -9.65
C PRO A 487 20.01 5.05 -9.05
N LEU A 488 21.25 5.52 -8.87
CA LEU A 488 22.28 4.75 -8.15
C LEU A 488 21.74 4.30 -6.78
N PRO A 489 21.92 3.02 -6.39
CA PRO A 489 21.46 2.53 -5.12
C PRO A 489 22.09 3.33 -3.99
N ARG A 490 21.26 3.74 -3.03
CA ARG A 490 21.72 4.37 -1.81
C ARG A 490 21.28 3.51 -0.64
N TRP A 491 22.18 3.35 0.32
CA TRP A 491 21.83 2.69 1.56
C TRP A 491 20.74 3.51 2.26
N GLY A 492 19.58 2.89 2.46
CA GLY A 492 18.45 3.49 3.15
C GLY A 492 18.74 3.64 4.65
N PHE A 493 18.06 4.57 5.30
CA PHE A 493 17.82 4.49 6.74
C PHE A 493 16.57 5.29 7.08
N PHE A 494 15.86 4.85 8.12
CA PHE A 494 14.64 5.46 8.58
C PHE A 494 14.92 6.86 9.15
N GLY A 495 14.19 7.87 8.67
CA GLY A 495 14.37 9.27 9.05
C GLY A 495 15.29 10.06 8.12
N ARG A 496 15.75 9.49 6.99
CA ARG A 496 16.61 10.19 6.03
C ARG A 496 15.95 11.47 5.51
N SER A 497 14.66 11.39 5.20
CA SER A 497 13.91 12.54 4.68
C SER A 497 13.79 13.69 5.68
N LEU A 498 13.90 13.46 7.00
CA LEU A 498 13.92 14.55 8.00
C LEU A 498 15.15 15.45 7.87
N LEU A 499 16.25 14.91 7.35
CA LEU A 499 17.53 15.63 7.25
C LEU A 499 17.70 16.34 5.90
N HIS A 500 17.13 15.80 4.83
CA HIS A 500 17.39 16.24 3.46
C HIS A 500 16.15 16.73 2.70
N GLY A 501 14.92 16.44 3.17
CA GLY A 501 13.66 16.94 2.62
C GLY A 501 13.66 17.17 1.10
N ALA A 502 13.66 18.45 0.72
CA ALA A 502 13.55 18.95 -0.65
C ALA A 502 14.85 18.88 -1.48
N SER A 503 16.01 18.65 -0.86
CA SER A 503 17.30 18.57 -1.57
C SER A 503 17.56 17.20 -2.21
N ASP A 504 16.76 16.18 -1.87
CA ASP A 504 16.83 14.88 -2.54
C ASP A 504 15.76 14.81 -3.66
N PRO A 505 16.15 14.87 -4.94
CA PRO A 505 15.20 14.84 -6.05
C PRO A 505 14.40 13.52 -6.14
N ALA A 506 14.83 12.45 -5.45
CA ALA A 506 14.06 11.21 -5.34
C ALA A 506 12.96 11.28 -4.26
N SER A 507 13.01 12.28 -3.38
CA SER A 507 12.06 12.49 -2.28
C SER A 507 10.83 13.22 -2.75
N GLY A 508 9.67 12.55 -2.68
CA GLY A 508 8.36 13.19 -2.81
C GLY A 508 7.86 13.73 -1.46
N SER A 509 6.70 14.36 -1.45
CA SER A 509 5.92 14.57 -0.22
C SER A 509 4.50 14.09 -0.45
N VAL A 510 4.14 12.95 0.16
CA VAL A 510 2.76 12.45 0.09
C VAL A 510 1.79 13.41 0.75
N TYR A 511 2.23 14.14 1.78
CA TYR A 511 1.42 15.16 2.43
C TYR A 511 1.12 16.32 1.49
N LEU A 512 2.13 16.90 0.82
CA LEU A 512 1.89 18.02 -0.11
C LEU A 512 1.05 17.61 -1.32
N GLN A 513 1.27 16.40 -1.85
CA GLN A 513 0.41 15.85 -2.91
C GLN A 513 -1.05 15.69 -2.44
N SER A 514 -1.25 15.25 -1.21
CA SER A 514 -2.59 15.11 -0.63
C SER A 514 -3.24 16.47 -0.35
N LEU A 515 -2.45 17.46 0.08
CA LEU A 515 -2.90 18.83 0.31
C LEU A 515 -3.34 19.49 -1.00
N ALA A 516 -2.54 19.35 -2.08
CA ALA A 516 -2.92 19.78 -3.42
C ALA A 516 -4.23 19.11 -3.88
N GLY A 517 -4.39 17.81 -3.61
CA GLY A 517 -5.64 17.08 -3.82
C GLY A 517 -6.84 17.67 -3.06
N GLN A 518 -6.64 18.16 -1.83
CA GLN A 518 -7.72 18.82 -1.08
C GLN A 518 -8.07 20.21 -1.63
N VAL A 519 -7.09 20.97 -2.15
CA VAL A 519 -7.35 22.22 -2.87
C VAL A 519 -8.21 21.96 -4.11
N LEU A 520 -7.83 20.98 -4.93
CA LEU A 520 -8.60 20.57 -6.11
C LEU A 520 -10.04 20.17 -5.74
N ARG A 521 -10.20 19.37 -4.69
CA ARG A 521 -11.53 18.98 -4.20
C ARG A 521 -12.36 20.19 -3.74
N ALA A 522 -11.74 21.16 -3.08
CA ALA A 522 -12.42 22.37 -2.65
C ALA A 522 -12.94 23.17 -3.85
N HIS A 523 -12.17 23.25 -4.94
CA HIS A 523 -12.62 23.83 -6.21
C HIS A 523 -13.81 23.07 -6.82
N GLU A 524 -13.76 21.75 -6.83
CA GLU A 524 -14.82 20.90 -7.40
C GLU A 524 -16.12 20.90 -6.60
N THR A 525 -16.03 21.04 -5.28
CA THR A 525 -17.18 21.03 -4.36
C THR A 525 -17.68 22.43 -3.98
N GLY A 526 -17.09 23.49 -4.56
CA GLY A 526 -17.50 24.88 -4.31
C GLY A 526 -17.10 25.44 -2.94
N ARG A 527 -16.23 24.77 -2.19
CA ARG A 527 -15.69 25.25 -0.90
C ARG A 527 -14.51 26.20 -1.10
N LEU A 528 -14.76 27.30 -1.79
CA LEU A 528 -13.70 28.14 -2.37
C LEU A 528 -12.83 28.84 -1.32
N ASP A 529 -13.40 29.30 -0.20
CA ASP A 529 -12.61 29.92 0.88
C ASP A 529 -11.66 28.91 1.56
N GLU A 530 -12.15 27.69 1.82
CA GLU A 530 -11.30 26.59 2.32
C GLU A 530 -10.19 26.26 1.30
N GLY A 531 -10.54 26.20 0.00
CA GLY A 531 -9.58 25.98 -1.07
C GLY A 531 -8.46 27.02 -1.12
N LEU A 532 -8.79 28.31 -0.96
CA LEU A 532 -7.79 29.38 -0.91
C LEU A 532 -6.86 29.25 0.30
N VAL A 533 -7.39 28.93 1.48
CA VAL A 533 -6.58 28.72 2.71
C VAL A 533 -5.62 27.54 2.54
N LEU A 534 -6.08 26.44 1.95
CA LEU A 534 -5.25 25.27 1.69
C LEU A 534 -4.19 25.55 0.61
N ALA A 535 -4.54 26.32 -0.42
CA ALA A 535 -3.61 26.71 -1.48
C ALA A 535 -2.50 27.63 -0.96
N ASP A 536 -2.86 28.62 -0.13
CA ASP A 536 -1.91 29.50 0.55
C ASP A 536 -0.93 28.71 1.44
N ARG A 537 -1.46 27.74 2.20
CA ARG A 537 -0.64 26.82 3.01
C ARG A 537 0.31 25.99 2.14
N LEU A 538 -0.17 25.43 1.03
CA LEU A 538 0.64 24.67 0.09
C LEU A 538 1.79 25.53 -0.44
N LEU A 539 1.47 26.76 -0.87
CA LEU A 539 2.44 27.72 -1.37
C LEU A 539 3.50 28.08 -0.31
N ALA A 540 3.08 28.31 0.93
CA ALA A 540 3.99 28.60 2.04
C ALA A 540 4.94 27.44 2.38
N LEU A 541 4.49 26.20 2.21
CA LEU A 541 5.31 25.00 2.45
C LEU A 541 6.25 24.67 1.30
N ARG A 542 5.78 24.84 0.06
CA ARG A 542 6.54 24.53 -1.14
C ARG A 542 6.10 25.43 -2.30
N PRO A 543 6.77 26.57 -2.50
CA PRO A 543 6.61 27.36 -3.72
C PRO A 543 6.96 26.53 -4.96
N GLY A 544 6.18 26.68 -6.02
CA GLY A 544 6.37 25.93 -7.25
C GLY A 544 5.12 25.89 -8.11
N GLU A 545 5.30 25.45 -9.36
CA GLU A 545 4.27 25.50 -10.41
C GLU A 545 2.89 25.02 -9.96
N GLU A 546 2.81 23.86 -9.30
CA GLU A 546 1.53 23.28 -8.87
C GLU A 546 0.84 24.16 -7.82
N GLY A 547 1.58 24.59 -6.79
CA GLY A 547 1.04 25.47 -5.74
C GLY A 547 0.63 26.84 -6.29
N ASP A 548 1.45 27.42 -7.16
CA ASP A 548 1.19 28.69 -7.83
C ASP A 548 -0.11 28.62 -8.66
N ALA A 549 -0.27 27.56 -9.47
CA ALA A 549 -1.46 27.36 -10.31
C ALA A 549 -2.72 27.19 -9.45
N LEU A 550 -2.65 26.38 -8.39
CA LEU A 550 -3.77 26.14 -7.48
C LEU A 550 -4.18 27.40 -6.69
N TYR A 551 -3.22 28.23 -6.31
CA TYR A 551 -3.48 29.50 -5.64
C TYR A 551 -4.19 30.49 -6.57
N VAL A 552 -3.68 30.67 -7.80
CA VAL A 552 -4.29 31.53 -8.81
C VAL A 552 -5.70 31.04 -9.18
N GLU A 553 -5.88 29.73 -9.31
CA GLU A 553 -7.19 29.12 -9.56
C GLU A 553 -8.17 29.41 -8.42
N SER A 554 -7.73 29.31 -7.17
CA SER A 554 -8.56 29.64 -6.00
C SER A 554 -9.02 31.10 -6.03
N LEU A 555 -8.11 32.03 -6.37
CA LEU A 555 -8.44 33.44 -6.53
C LEU A 555 -9.40 33.68 -7.70
N ARG A 556 -9.21 33.01 -8.84
CA ARG A 556 -10.08 33.11 -10.02
C ARG A 556 -11.50 32.67 -9.68
N LEU A 557 -11.66 31.51 -9.03
CA LEU A 557 -12.98 30.97 -8.67
C LEU A 557 -13.71 31.86 -7.64
N LEU A 558 -12.98 32.57 -6.77
CA LEU A 558 -13.53 33.58 -5.85
C LEU A 558 -13.82 34.94 -6.52
N GLY A 559 -13.56 35.09 -7.82
CA GLY A 559 -13.72 36.35 -8.54
C GLY A 559 -12.67 37.41 -8.21
N ARG A 560 -11.58 37.06 -7.52
CA ARG A 560 -10.47 37.96 -7.13
C ARG A 560 -9.47 38.14 -8.27
N PHE A 561 -9.95 38.55 -9.44
CA PHE A 561 -9.19 38.54 -10.69
C PHE A 561 -7.96 39.45 -10.68
N ASP A 562 -8.03 40.60 -10.01
CA ASP A 562 -6.91 41.54 -9.98
C ASP A 562 -5.81 41.06 -9.03
N THR A 563 -6.16 40.44 -7.90
CA THR A 563 -5.19 39.74 -7.05
C THR A 563 -4.53 38.58 -7.80
N ALA A 564 -5.30 37.78 -8.54
CA ALA A 564 -4.76 36.70 -9.36
C ALA A 564 -3.78 37.21 -10.43
N ALA A 565 -4.13 38.30 -11.12
CA ALA A 565 -3.28 38.92 -12.12
C ALA A 565 -2.00 39.52 -11.52
N ALA A 566 -2.11 40.19 -10.36
CA ALA A 566 -0.96 40.73 -9.64
C ALA A 566 0.01 39.63 -9.19
N PHE A 567 -0.52 38.52 -8.65
CA PHE A 567 0.29 37.37 -8.27
C PHE A 567 1.02 36.76 -9.49
N LEU A 568 0.29 36.52 -10.59
CA LEU A 568 0.90 36.02 -11.83
C LEU A 568 2.01 36.94 -12.37
N GLY A 569 1.83 38.26 -12.25
CA GLY A 569 2.85 39.24 -12.66
C GLY A 569 4.06 39.33 -11.72
N SER A 570 3.96 38.76 -10.51
CA SER A 570 5.07 38.65 -9.56
C SER A 570 5.90 37.38 -9.72
N LEU A 571 5.43 36.42 -10.51
CA LEU A 571 6.12 35.15 -10.72
C LEU A 571 7.41 35.35 -11.53
N PRO A 572 8.46 34.53 -11.27
CA PRO A 572 9.64 34.47 -12.12
C PRO A 572 9.29 34.12 -13.58
N ARG A 573 10.06 34.65 -14.54
CA ARG A 573 9.81 34.45 -15.99
C ARG A 573 9.77 32.99 -16.42
N ASP A 574 10.60 32.15 -15.81
CA ASP A 574 10.63 30.70 -16.05
C ASP A 574 9.38 30.00 -15.50
N ARG A 575 8.79 30.51 -14.41
CA ARG A 575 7.53 30.02 -13.84
C ARG A 575 6.31 30.42 -14.67
N GLU A 576 6.32 31.61 -15.25
CA GLU A 576 5.20 32.16 -16.05
C GLU A 576 4.81 31.32 -17.28
N ALA A 577 5.78 30.60 -17.85
CA ALA A 577 5.62 29.77 -19.04
C ALA A 577 5.39 28.29 -18.72
N THR A 578 5.24 27.93 -17.45
CA THR A 578 5.01 26.54 -17.07
C THR A 578 3.60 26.05 -17.46
N PRO A 579 3.43 24.77 -17.81
CA PRO A 579 2.17 24.27 -18.37
C PRO A 579 0.93 24.54 -17.52
N SER A 580 1.02 24.31 -16.20
CA SER A 580 -0.10 24.50 -15.28
C SER A 580 -0.48 25.97 -15.13
N ILE A 581 0.51 26.87 -15.11
CA ILE A 581 0.30 28.32 -15.05
C ILE A 581 -0.35 28.83 -16.33
N LEU A 582 0.09 28.33 -17.49
CA LEU A 582 -0.52 28.66 -18.78
C LEU A 582 -1.99 28.22 -18.83
N ALA A 583 -2.30 27.01 -18.34
CA ALA A 583 -3.68 26.52 -18.28
C ALA A 583 -4.58 27.39 -17.38
N VAL A 584 -4.11 27.79 -16.19
CA VAL A 584 -4.89 28.69 -15.31
C VAL A 584 -4.98 30.11 -15.89
N ARG A 585 -3.94 30.62 -16.54
CA ARG A 585 -3.98 31.89 -17.29
C ARG A 585 -5.04 31.86 -18.39
N ALA A 586 -5.19 30.74 -19.08
CA ALA A 586 -6.22 30.57 -20.10
C ALA A 586 -7.62 30.69 -19.49
N LEU A 587 -7.89 30.00 -18.38
CA LEU A 587 -9.16 30.07 -17.66
C LEU A 587 -9.44 31.49 -17.13
N LEU A 588 -8.43 32.16 -16.57
CA LEU A 588 -8.56 33.53 -16.09
C LEU A 588 -8.88 34.51 -17.23
N ALA A 589 -8.22 34.38 -18.39
CA ALA A 589 -8.49 35.21 -19.56
C ALA A 589 -9.91 34.98 -20.12
N ARG A 590 -10.38 33.72 -20.14
CA ARG A 590 -11.76 33.39 -20.51
C ARG A 590 -12.76 34.14 -19.61
N ASP A 591 -12.58 34.07 -18.30
CA ASP A 591 -13.52 34.68 -17.35
C ASP A 591 -13.48 36.21 -17.37
N ARG A 592 -12.34 36.80 -17.76
CA ARG A 592 -12.21 38.24 -18.06
C ARG A 592 -12.74 38.64 -19.44
N LYS A 593 -13.37 37.71 -20.17
CA LYS A 593 -13.94 37.91 -21.51
C LYS A 593 -12.89 38.30 -22.57
N ASP A 594 -11.69 37.73 -22.48
CA ASP A 594 -10.59 37.88 -23.44
C ASP A 594 -10.30 36.53 -24.13
N PRO A 595 -11.13 36.12 -25.13
CA PRO A 595 -11.03 34.81 -25.74
C PRO A 595 -9.73 34.61 -26.55
N GLU A 596 -9.17 35.68 -27.11
CA GLU A 596 -7.92 35.60 -27.88
C GLU A 596 -6.74 35.23 -26.99
N ARG A 597 -6.58 35.92 -25.84
CA ARG A 597 -5.52 35.57 -24.88
C ARG A 597 -5.77 34.20 -24.28
N ALA A 598 -7.03 33.86 -23.98
CA ALA A 598 -7.39 32.56 -23.46
C ALA A 598 -6.89 31.44 -24.39
N SER A 599 -7.26 31.50 -25.68
CA SER A 599 -6.87 30.49 -26.66
C SER A 599 -5.38 30.43 -26.91
N ARG A 600 -4.66 31.55 -26.85
CA ARG A 600 -3.20 31.57 -26.95
C ARG A 600 -2.54 30.81 -25.80
N PHE A 601 -2.96 31.06 -24.56
CA PHE A 601 -2.42 30.36 -23.40
C PHE A 601 -2.78 28.87 -23.41
N ALA A 602 -4.03 28.53 -23.75
CA ALA A 602 -4.46 27.15 -23.88
C ALA A 602 -3.68 26.39 -24.97
N GLY A 603 -3.47 27.01 -26.14
CA GLY A 603 -2.68 26.43 -27.22
C GLY A 603 -1.22 26.16 -26.83
N ALA A 604 -0.62 27.04 -26.00
CA ALA A 604 0.73 26.84 -25.49
C ALA A 604 0.82 25.71 -24.45
N ALA A 605 -0.23 25.52 -23.65
CA ALA A 605 -0.29 24.47 -22.63
C ALA A 605 -0.69 23.09 -23.20
N ALA A 606 -1.51 23.06 -24.25
CA ALA A 606 -2.11 21.84 -24.81
C ALA A 606 -1.14 20.66 -25.07
N PRO A 607 0.09 20.85 -25.60
CA PRO A 607 1.03 19.74 -25.81
C PRO A 607 1.41 18.97 -24.55
N TRP A 608 1.27 19.58 -23.36
CA TRP A 608 1.63 18.99 -22.07
C TRP A 608 0.47 18.22 -21.42
N PHE A 609 -0.75 18.38 -21.93
CA PHE A 609 -1.95 17.71 -21.41
C PHE A 609 -2.73 17.01 -22.53
N PRO A 610 -2.10 16.09 -23.29
CA PRO A 610 -2.76 15.42 -24.41
C PRO A 610 -4.02 14.68 -23.95
N GLY A 611 -5.09 14.66 -24.76
CA GLY A 611 -6.30 13.90 -24.42
C GLY A 611 -7.11 14.47 -23.24
N THR A 612 -6.96 15.76 -22.95
CA THR A 612 -7.74 16.50 -21.94
C THR A 612 -8.59 17.58 -22.64
N PRO A 613 -9.63 18.13 -22.00
CA PRO A 613 -10.42 19.23 -22.58
C PRO A 613 -9.57 20.42 -23.05
N LEU A 614 -8.47 20.73 -22.34
CA LEU A 614 -7.47 21.74 -22.76
C LEU A 614 -6.89 21.45 -24.15
N ALA A 615 -6.49 20.20 -24.41
CA ALA A 615 -5.88 19.82 -25.68
C ALA A 615 -6.90 19.57 -26.80
N THR A 616 -8.12 19.13 -26.48
CA THR A 616 -9.15 18.81 -27.47
C THR A 616 -9.76 20.06 -28.10
N ALA A 617 -9.89 21.16 -27.34
CA ALA A 617 -10.54 22.39 -27.81
C ALA A 617 -9.80 23.68 -27.39
N PRO A 618 -8.49 23.83 -27.62
CA PRO A 618 -7.70 24.97 -27.13
C PRO A 618 -8.13 26.32 -27.73
N SER A 619 -8.86 26.34 -28.84
CA SER A 619 -9.37 27.55 -29.49
C SER A 619 -10.83 27.88 -29.18
N LYS A 620 -11.50 27.12 -28.30
CA LYS A 620 -12.93 27.30 -28.00
C LYS A 620 -13.20 27.52 -26.49
N PRO A 621 -12.91 28.71 -25.94
CA PRO A 621 -13.07 28.98 -24.51
C PRO A 621 -14.48 28.74 -23.94
N SER A 622 -15.52 28.85 -24.78
CA SER A 622 -16.92 28.68 -24.38
C SER A 622 -17.30 27.24 -24.00
N VAL A 623 -16.52 26.23 -24.41
CA VAL A 623 -16.80 24.82 -24.11
C VAL A 623 -15.90 24.27 -22.99
N TRP A 624 -14.99 25.08 -22.46
CA TRP A 624 -14.07 24.64 -21.42
C TRP A 624 -14.80 24.42 -20.10
N PRO A 625 -14.40 23.40 -19.32
CA PRO A 625 -14.97 23.17 -18.00
C PRO A 625 -14.66 24.34 -17.04
N GLY A 626 -15.43 24.40 -15.94
CA GLY A 626 -15.38 25.51 -14.99
C GLY A 626 -14.12 25.58 -14.13
N THR A 627 -13.44 24.46 -13.90
CA THR A 627 -12.29 24.35 -12.99
C THR A 627 -11.03 23.89 -13.72
N PHE A 628 -9.86 24.30 -13.19
CA PHE A 628 -8.54 23.85 -13.64
C PHE A 628 -8.45 22.33 -13.62
N ALA A 629 -8.88 21.68 -12.52
CA ALA A 629 -8.85 20.22 -12.39
C ALA A 629 -9.57 19.53 -13.55
N ALA A 630 -10.79 19.95 -13.87
CA ALA A 630 -11.56 19.38 -14.97
C ALA A 630 -10.96 19.72 -16.35
N PHE A 631 -10.27 20.87 -16.46
CA PHE A 631 -9.66 21.31 -17.72
C PHE A 631 -8.45 20.47 -18.13
N ILE A 632 -7.69 19.98 -17.15
CA ILE A 632 -6.47 19.17 -17.35
C ILE A 632 -6.65 17.67 -17.05
N ARG A 633 -7.86 17.24 -16.66
CA ARG A 633 -8.15 15.82 -16.41
C ARG A 633 -8.52 15.14 -17.72
N HIS A 634 -8.02 13.91 -17.91
CA HIS A 634 -8.47 13.06 -19.00
C HIS A 634 -9.94 12.73 -18.84
N GLU A 635 -10.72 12.81 -19.91
CA GLU A 635 -12.07 12.25 -19.91
C GLU A 635 -11.96 10.72 -19.74
N GLU A 636 -12.67 10.17 -18.76
CA GLU A 636 -12.71 8.72 -18.57
C GLU A 636 -13.34 8.07 -19.81
N ALA A 637 -12.53 7.36 -20.60
CA ALA A 637 -13.06 6.49 -21.63
C ALA A 637 -13.91 5.42 -20.95
N ARG A 638 -15.24 5.55 -21.05
CA ARG A 638 -16.15 4.47 -20.69
C ARG A 638 -15.96 3.32 -21.67
N VAL A 639 -15.01 2.44 -21.37
CA VAL A 639 -15.04 1.10 -21.93
C VAL A 639 -16.18 0.41 -21.19
N GLU A 640 -17.31 0.17 -21.85
CA GLU A 640 -18.32 -0.77 -21.37
C GLU A 640 -17.87 -2.18 -21.77
N PRO A 641 -17.22 -2.96 -20.90
CA PRO A 641 -17.00 -4.37 -21.19
C PRO A 641 -18.34 -5.10 -21.18
N GLY A 642 -18.43 -6.17 -21.97
CA GLY A 642 -19.56 -7.09 -21.92
C GLY A 642 -19.80 -7.57 -20.49
N LEU A 643 -21.07 -7.71 -20.11
CA LEU A 643 -21.47 -8.22 -18.79
C LEU A 643 -20.64 -9.46 -18.43
N PRO A 644 -19.97 -9.50 -17.25
CA PRO A 644 -19.32 -10.71 -16.80
C PRO A 644 -20.36 -11.82 -16.81
N GLY A 645 -20.10 -12.88 -17.57
CA GLY A 645 -20.98 -14.04 -17.66
C GLY A 645 -21.14 -14.68 -16.28
N VAL A 646 -22.16 -14.24 -15.54
CA VAL A 646 -22.71 -14.99 -14.42
C VAL A 646 -23.17 -16.30 -15.03
N GLY A 647 -22.62 -17.41 -14.55
CA GLY A 647 -23.05 -18.74 -14.98
C GLY A 647 -24.56 -18.85 -14.85
N THR A 648 -25.26 -18.75 -15.97
CA THR A 648 -26.60 -19.32 -16.12
C THR A 648 -26.41 -20.82 -16.18
N ALA A 649 -26.32 -21.45 -15.01
CA ALA A 649 -26.71 -22.84 -14.91
C ALA A 649 -28.20 -22.90 -15.27
N ARG A 650 -28.51 -23.54 -16.40
CA ARG A 650 -29.72 -24.35 -16.46
C ARG A 650 -29.39 -25.70 -15.83
#